data_AF-A0A6J2HV82-F1
#
_entry.id   AF-A0A6J2HV82-F1
#
_cell.length_a   1.000
_cell.length_b   1.000
_cell.length_c   1.000
_cell.angle_alpha   90.00
_cell.angle_beta   90.00
_cell.angle_gamma   90.00
#
_symmetry.space_group_name_H-M   'P 1'
#
loop_
_entity.id
_entity.type
_entity.pdbx_description
1 polymer ?
#
loop_
_entity_poly.entity_id
_entity_poly.type
_entity_poly.pdbx_seq_one_letter_code
_entity_poly.pdbx_strand_id
1 'polypeptide(L)'
;MRKTKHSWAAVAGRGNKGEKTAEENARILPKATYEERKKQEAKRKGTLKTLAGKLLKTVVGGKETMKKAGGEDVAGSLLKIPTSRKGAERGTPAEETICICIEQGKFLEACDHIYNLKHSGNDGVRKSESLYALLAERMWTVVEEVLSGSGRMFLEPLQSVGESLKWEKQKEADWLGNSQGMDSVSTWSPNFWRKDLEEKLIQYVTAQIPLFGSPANTDDTALKQHLSHLETTFLPSLEHRSDIFKEAGLLVTYARCCRTSLCSHLSTLTDSNHFSFSQCLLIYEWGLKIYKSGSKACLRPSQIPQHNLSLDGQYLVWIILKTEEKLLAVTRKEVGKALKEAFDIGKPPCTDAAVIQILTEKTEAARRVSESLSEKVEAVCLEQCLRFLESYEDEVRSFLQLDGCPPICSSLRILENCCLLRTVWLKLTYICSASTSQDLKVNGFLDRMEDDITERFLQTVTSKVKGTLKNHFKKCDSGFGHILESLKQSFLAFGKKQTDMYEALVQAVNAIVITEYVQALLTTPRKPSSVQRRKVVNKIEEDHRMMQAIFKECLGPAAGPLKDPIKAILELIQASDAEGMEIALLPILKEFPELRKEHLSAVLDLKDSLGREDRTALLKAFEDNCRESETEANLLFADIEVKPRKYGLCGCLCC
;
A
#
# COMPACT_ATOMS: atom_id res chain seq x y z
N MET A 1 39.19 -3.83 -11.10
CA MET A 1 39.43 -5.21 -10.62
C MET A 1 38.32 -6.12 -11.14
N ARG A 2 38.69 -7.25 -11.76
CA ARG A 2 37.84 -8.12 -12.60
C ARG A 2 36.74 -8.84 -11.80
N LYS A 3 35.50 -8.84 -12.29
CA LYS A 3 34.40 -9.70 -11.83
C LYS A 3 34.31 -10.96 -12.71
N THR A 4 34.21 -12.10 -12.06
CA THR A 4 34.03 -13.43 -12.66
C THR A 4 32.54 -13.77 -12.75
N LYS A 5 32.10 -14.25 -13.92
CA LYS A 5 30.76 -14.79 -14.22
C LYS A 5 30.63 -16.23 -13.71
N HIS A 6 29.43 -16.65 -13.27
CA HIS A 6 28.81 -17.99 -13.42
C HIS A 6 27.31 -17.88 -13.04
N SER A 7 26.37 -17.93 -13.99
CA SER A 7 25.67 -19.08 -14.63
C SER A 7 24.61 -19.78 -13.75
N TRP A 8 23.37 -19.74 -14.25
CA TRP A 8 22.13 -20.32 -13.73
C TRP A 8 22.09 -21.86 -13.72
N ALA A 9 21.26 -22.42 -12.83
CA ALA A 9 20.57 -23.69 -13.07
C ALA A 9 19.23 -23.75 -12.29
N ALA A 10 18.17 -24.11 -13.02
CA ALA A 10 16.83 -24.40 -12.53
C ALA A 10 16.71 -25.85 -12.02
N VAL A 11 15.82 -26.13 -11.07
CA VAL A 11 15.28 -27.48 -10.82
C VAL A 11 13.79 -27.40 -10.46
N ALA A 12 13.00 -28.13 -11.23
CA ALA A 12 11.60 -28.42 -11.00
C ALA A 12 11.40 -29.63 -10.04
N GLY A 13 10.35 -29.55 -9.22
CA GLY A 13 9.41 -30.62 -8.82
C GLY A 13 9.91 -32.00 -8.37
N ARG A 14 9.56 -32.37 -7.14
CA ARG A 14 8.97 -33.69 -6.80
C ARG A 14 8.34 -33.69 -5.41
N GLY A 15 7.15 -34.30 -5.31
CA GLY A 15 6.44 -34.52 -4.06
C GLY A 15 6.63 -35.92 -3.45
N ASN A 16 6.04 -36.03 -2.26
CA ASN A 16 5.58 -37.20 -1.50
C ASN A 16 6.56 -38.24 -0.92
N LYS A 17 6.60 -38.27 0.42
CA LYS A 17 6.34 -39.38 1.38
C LYS A 17 6.72 -38.81 2.77
N GLY A 18 5.96 -38.90 3.86
CA GLY A 18 4.96 -39.88 4.27
C GLY A 18 5.48 -40.54 5.55
N GLU A 19 5.18 -39.99 6.72
CA GLU A 19 5.36 -40.68 8.01
C GLU A 19 4.29 -40.25 9.03
N LYS A 20 3.47 -41.25 9.40
CA LYS A 20 2.57 -41.35 10.56
C LYS A 20 3.44 -41.51 11.83
N THR A 21 3.10 -41.22 13.07
CA THR A 21 1.85 -41.28 13.88
C THR A 21 2.16 -40.64 15.24
N ALA A 22 1.21 -39.92 15.85
CA ALA A 22 0.92 -40.00 17.29
C ALA A 22 -0.44 -39.33 17.54
N GLU A 23 -1.41 -40.18 17.87
CA GLU A 23 -2.83 -39.91 18.06
C GLU A 23 -3.10 -39.81 19.57
N GLU A 24 -3.66 -38.70 20.05
CA GLU A 24 -4.22 -38.64 21.41
C GLU A 24 -5.53 -37.84 21.44
N ASN A 25 -6.63 -38.60 21.36
CA ASN A 25 -7.96 -38.42 21.92
C ASN A 25 -8.41 -37.02 22.40
N ALA A 26 -9.29 -36.37 21.62
CA ALA A 26 -10.26 -35.41 22.14
C ALA A 26 -11.68 -35.82 21.71
N ARG A 27 -12.50 -36.24 22.69
CA ARG A 27 -13.91 -36.59 22.51
C ARG A 27 -14.71 -35.39 21.99
N ILE A 28 -15.35 -35.61 20.85
CA ILE A 28 -16.31 -34.69 20.22
C ILE A 28 -17.59 -34.67 21.07
N LEU A 29 -17.92 -33.50 21.64
CA LEU A 29 -19.23 -33.20 22.23
C LEU A 29 -20.15 -32.61 21.13
N PRO A 30 -21.46 -32.95 21.07
CA PRO A 30 -22.32 -32.46 19.98
C PRO A 30 -22.61 -30.96 20.11
N LYS A 31 -22.39 -30.22 19.02
CA LYS A 31 -22.86 -28.84 18.85
C LYS A 31 -24.39 -28.85 18.71
N ALA A 32 -25.11 -28.57 19.79
CA ALA A 32 -26.51 -28.15 19.70
C ALA A 32 -26.56 -26.79 18.97
N THR A 33 -27.32 -26.71 17.89
CA THR A 33 -27.45 -25.50 17.06
C THR A 33 -28.11 -24.37 17.86
N TYR A 34 -27.68 -23.14 17.60
CA TYR A 34 -28.17 -21.90 18.23
C TYR A 34 -29.71 -21.79 18.23
N GLU A 35 -30.37 -22.29 17.19
CA GLU A 35 -31.82 -22.35 17.09
C GLU A 35 -32.50 -23.30 18.08
N GLU A 36 -31.81 -24.36 18.49
CA GLU A 36 -32.32 -25.33 19.45
C GLU A 36 -32.26 -24.76 20.88
N ARG A 37 -31.22 -23.97 21.19
CA ARG A 37 -31.15 -23.16 22.42
C ARG A 37 -32.25 -22.10 22.44
N LYS A 38 -32.47 -21.39 21.34
CA LYS A 38 -33.51 -20.35 21.22
C LYS A 38 -34.93 -20.92 21.36
N LYS A 39 -35.18 -22.13 20.82
CA LYS A 39 -36.44 -22.87 21.03
C LYS A 39 -36.63 -23.33 22.46
N GLN A 40 -35.57 -23.81 23.13
CA GLN A 40 -35.64 -24.19 24.55
C GLN A 40 -35.88 -22.98 25.45
N GLU A 41 -35.29 -21.83 25.12
CA GLU A 41 -35.43 -20.57 25.85
C GLU A 41 -36.83 -19.96 25.66
N ALA A 42 -37.39 -20.00 24.44
CA ALA A 42 -38.77 -19.61 24.18
C ALA A 42 -39.79 -20.52 24.92
N LYS A 43 -39.53 -21.83 24.98
CA LYS A 43 -40.36 -22.80 25.71
C LYS A 43 -40.31 -22.55 27.22
N ARG A 44 -39.14 -22.17 27.77
CA ARG A 44 -38.97 -21.75 29.17
C ARG A 44 -39.69 -20.42 29.47
N LYS A 45 -39.57 -19.40 28.60
CA LYS A 45 -40.30 -18.13 28.72
C LYS A 45 -41.82 -18.30 28.69
N GLY A 46 -42.35 -19.20 27.85
CA GLY A 46 -43.78 -19.52 27.83
C GLY A 46 -44.28 -20.17 29.12
N THR A 47 -43.45 -21.04 29.72
CA THR A 47 -43.77 -21.72 30.98
C THR A 47 -43.74 -20.72 32.16
N LEU A 48 -42.81 -19.77 32.15
CA LEU A 48 -42.67 -18.68 33.14
C LEU A 48 -43.83 -17.68 33.09
N LYS A 49 -44.27 -17.23 31.90
CA LYS A 49 -45.48 -16.38 31.76
C LYS A 49 -46.73 -17.06 32.31
N THR A 50 -46.80 -18.39 32.21
CA THR A 50 -47.94 -19.17 32.71
C THR A 50 -47.92 -19.31 34.24
N LEU A 51 -46.74 -19.37 34.86
CA LEU A 51 -46.58 -19.38 36.32
C LEU A 51 -46.80 -17.99 36.94
N ALA A 52 -46.25 -16.94 36.35
CA ALA A 52 -46.50 -15.56 36.77
C ALA A 52 -47.98 -15.17 36.62
N GLY A 53 -48.62 -15.55 35.51
CA GLY A 53 -50.07 -15.35 35.33
C GLY A 53 -50.94 -16.16 36.29
N LYS A 54 -50.46 -17.30 36.81
CA LYS A 54 -51.15 -18.10 37.83
C LYS A 54 -50.99 -17.52 39.25
N LEU A 55 -49.84 -16.94 39.55
CA LEU A 55 -49.60 -16.20 40.81
C LEU A 55 -50.37 -14.88 40.84
N LEU A 56 -50.47 -14.16 39.70
CA LEU A 56 -51.30 -12.96 39.60
C LEU A 56 -52.81 -13.25 39.66
N LYS A 57 -53.29 -14.38 39.10
CA LYS A 57 -54.71 -14.78 39.23
C LYS A 57 -55.12 -15.22 40.62
N THR A 58 -54.18 -15.68 41.45
CA THR A 58 -54.46 -16.02 42.86
C THR A 58 -54.53 -14.79 43.76
N VAL A 59 -53.98 -13.65 43.32
CA VAL A 59 -54.10 -12.34 43.99
C VAL A 59 -55.43 -11.63 43.70
N VAL A 60 -56.13 -11.95 42.58
CA VAL A 60 -57.39 -11.28 42.18
C VAL A 60 -58.66 -12.12 42.45
N GLY A 61 -58.50 -13.39 42.85
CA GLY A 61 -59.60 -14.36 42.98
C GLY A 61 -60.30 -14.40 44.35
N GLY A 62 -60.88 -13.30 44.81
CA GLY A 62 -61.67 -13.18 46.05
C GLY A 62 -63.07 -12.59 45.85
N LYS A 63 -63.84 -13.14 44.89
CA LYS A 63 -65.30 -13.04 44.64
C LYS A 63 -66.05 -11.75 45.04
N GLU A 64 -66.36 -10.91 44.03
CA GLU A 64 -67.62 -10.17 43.96
C GLU A 64 -68.78 -11.13 43.64
N THR A 65 -69.83 -11.11 44.47
CA THR A 65 -71.21 -11.31 43.98
C THR A 65 -72.11 -10.31 44.70
N MET A 66 -72.42 -9.23 43.99
CA MET A 66 -73.35 -8.18 44.40
C MET A 66 -74.76 -8.55 43.89
N LYS A 67 -75.77 -8.56 44.78
CA LYS A 67 -77.14 -8.14 44.45
C LYS A 67 -77.92 -7.74 45.72
N LYS A 68 -78.15 -6.42 45.81
CA LYS A 68 -79.24 -5.65 46.44
C LYS A 68 -80.14 -6.35 47.49
N ALA A 69 -80.25 -5.75 48.68
CA ALA A 69 -81.31 -4.79 49.07
C ALA A 69 -81.45 -4.70 50.61
N GLY A 70 -81.55 -3.47 51.13
CA GLY A 70 -82.46 -3.04 52.20
C GLY A 70 -82.33 -3.57 53.64
N GLY A 71 -82.13 -2.65 54.58
CA GLY A 71 -83.03 -2.50 55.73
C GLY A 71 -82.75 -3.30 57.02
N GLU A 72 -82.33 -2.56 58.04
CA GLU A 72 -82.82 -2.60 59.44
C GLU A 72 -82.74 -3.90 60.28
N ASP A 73 -81.85 -3.80 61.27
CA ASP A 73 -82.15 -3.83 62.72
C ASP A 73 -82.32 -5.18 63.47
N VAL A 74 -82.08 -5.07 64.77
CA VAL A 74 -82.39 -5.98 65.88
C VAL A 74 -81.23 -6.82 66.45
N ALA A 75 -80.65 -6.20 67.48
CA ALA A 75 -80.19 -6.74 68.77
C ALA A 75 -80.50 -8.21 69.09
N GLY A 76 -79.52 -8.89 69.71
CA GLY A 76 -79.83 -10.08 70.49
C GLY A 76 -78.67 -11.01 70.79
N SER A 77 -78.09 -10.81 71.98
CA SER A 77 -77.78 -11.90 72.91
C SER A 77 -76.55 -12.81 72.71
N LEU A 78 -75.71 -12.71 73.75
CA LEU A 78 -75.23 -13.81 74.59
C LEU A 78 -74.06 -14.68 74.09
N LEU A 79 -72.90 -14.32 74.65
CA LEU A 79 -71.99 -15.20 75.41
C LEU A 79 -71.86 -16.64 74.92
N LYS A 80 -70.74 -16.91 74.25
CA LYS A 80 -69.96 -18.15 74.43
C LYS A 80 -68.49 -17.91 74.07
N ILE A 81 -67.69 -17.63 75.09
CA ILE A 81 -66.24 -17.85 75.04
C ILE A 81 -66.02 -19.36 75.18
N PRO A 82 -65.14 -19.94 74.36
CA PRO A 82 -64.16 -20.85 74.92
C PRO A 82 -62.75 -20.32 74.67
N THR A 83 -62.04 -20.32 75.78
CA THR A 83 -60.67 -19.91 76.00
C THR A 83 -59.67 -20.78 75.23
N SER A 84 -58.63 -20.10 74.74
CA SER A 84 -57.28 -20.61 74.48
C SER A 84 -57.06 -21.57 73.30
N ARG A 85 -56.29 -21.10 72.31
CA ARG A 85 -54.90 -21.55 72.14
C ARG A 85 -54.09 -20.52 71.35
N LYS A 86 -52.89 -20.32 71.88
CA LYS A 86 -51.80 -19.44 71.42
C LYS A 86 -51.47 -19.61 69.93
N GLY A 87 -51.23 -18.48 69.27
CA GLY A 87 -50.00 -18.22 68.52
C GLY A 87 -49.86 -18.84 67.12
N ALA A 88 -49.92 -17.99 66.11
CA ALA A 88 -48.89 -17.86 65.07
C ALA A 88 -49.27 -16.68 64.16
N GLU A 89 -48.62 -15.53 64.34
CA GLU A 89 -48.53 -14.53 63.28
C GLU A 89 -47.90 -15.22 62.07
N ARG A 90 -48.71 -15.44 61.03
CA ARG A 90 -48.22 -15.99 59.77
C ARG A 90 -47.58 -14.83 59.00
N GLY A 91 -46.28 -14.65 59.20
CA GLY A 91 -45.47 -13.70 58.43
C GLY A 91 -45.64 -13.94 56.92
N THR A 92 -45.55 -12.87 56.13
CA THR A 92 -45.60 -12.90 54.67
C THR A 92 -44.60 -13.93 54.10
N PRO A 93 -44.98 -14.73 53.08
CA PRO A 93 -44.08 -15.70 52.48
C PRO A 93 -42.85 -14.99 51.88
N ALA A 94 -41.65 -15.53 52.12
CA ALA A 94 -40.37 -14.92 51.74
C ALA A 94 -40.27 -14.56 50.24
N GLU A 95 -40.96 -15.28 49.36
CA GLU A 95 -41.06 -15.00 47.92
C GLU A 95 -41.82 -13.69 47.63
N GLU A 96 -42.87 -13.38 48.39
CA GLU A 96 -43.65 -12.15 48.26
C GLU A 96 -42.83 -10.93 48.71
N THR A 97 -42.05 -11.08 49.79
CA THR A 97 -41.10 -10.05 50.24
C THR A 97 -40.02 -9.76 49.18
N ILE A 98 -39.47 -10.80 48.53
CA ILE A 98 -38.49 -10.64 47.45
C ILE A 98 -39.11 -9.89 46.25
N CYS A 99 -40.31 -10.28 45.82
CA CYS A 99 -41.01 -9.60 44.72
C CYS A 99 -41.30 -8.13 45.03
N ILE A 100 -41.70 -7.81 46.26
CA ILE A 100 -41.91 -6.43 46.71
C ILE A 100 -40.61 -5.63 46.64
N CYS A 101 -39.47 -6.20 47.10
CA CYS A 101 -38.16 -5.54 46.97
C CYS A 101 -37.78 -5.28 45.50
N ILE A 102 -38.04 -6.24 44.60
CA ILE A 102 -37.80 -6.09 43.16
C ILE A 102 -38.67 -4.97 42.56
N GLU A 103 -39.96 -4.92 42.90
CA GLU A 103 -40.90 -3.90 42.41
C GLU A 103 -40.55 -2.49 42.92
N GLN A 104 -40.07 -2.40 44.17
CA GLN A 104 -39.62 -1.15 44.79
C GLN A 104 -38.22 -0.69 44.31
N GLY A 105 -37.54 -1.48 43.48
CA GLY A 105 -36.19 -1.14 42.98
C GLY A 105 -35.07 -1.36 44.01
N LYS A 106 -35.35 -2.08 45.10
CA LYS A 106 -34.40 -2.44 46.15
C LYS A 106 -33.69 -3.76 45.79
N PHE A 107 -32.88 -3.70 44.74
CA PHE A 107 -32.26 -4.87 44.12
C PHE A 107 -31.21 -5.56 45.00
N LEU A 108 -30.44 -4.81 45.79
CA LEU A 108 -29.46 -5.38 46.73
C LEU A 108 -30.16 -6.19 47.83
N GLU A 109 -31.20 -5.62 48.43
CA GLU A 109 -32.02 -6.30 49.45
C GLU A 109 -32.64 -7.59 48.86
N ALA A 110 -33.13 -7.52 47.61
CA ALA A 110 -33.62 -8.69 46.90
C ALA A 110 -32.52 -9.75 46.68
N CYS A 111 -31.27 -9.36 46.35
CA CYS A 111 -30.15 -10.29 46.23
C CYS A 111 -29.89 -11.05 47.54
N ASP A 112 -29.85 -10.34 48.67
CA ASP A 112 -29.61 -10.95 49.98
C ASP A 112 -30.76 -11.89 50.40
N HIS A 113 -32.01 -11.50 50.14
CA HIS A 113 -33.16 -12.35 50.41
C HIS A 113 -33.20 -13.61 49.53
N ILE A 114 -32.87 -13.50 48.23
CA ILE A 114 -32.80 -14.66 47.33
C ILE A 114 -31.63 -15.58 47.71
N TYR A 115 -30.48 -15.01 48.11
CA TYR A 115 -29.34 -15.78 48.60
C TYR A 115 -29.68 -16.60 49.85
N ASN A 116 -30.36 -15.99 50.82
CA ASN A 116 -30.80 -16.67 52.04
C ASN A 116 -31.85 -17.76 51.74
N LEU A 117 -32.77 -17.52 50.81
CA LEU A 117 -33.78 -18.49 50.36
C LEU A 117 -33.15 -19.72 49.68
N LYS A 118 -32.04 -19.54 48.96
CA LYS A 118 -31.30 -20.65 48.33
C LYS A 118 -30.68 -21.61 49.35
N HIS A 119 -30.33 -21.12 50.54
CA HIS A 119 -29.70 -21.90 51.62
C HIS A 119 -30.71 -22.55 52.58
N SER A 120 -32.03 -22.34 52.39
CA SER A 120 -33.09 -22.85 53.29
C SER A 120 -33.78 -24.15 52.84
N GLY A 121 -33.42 -24.76 51.69
CA GLY A 121 -33.92 -26.10 51.31
C GLY A 121 -33.91 -26.44 49.80
N ASN A 122 -34.16 -27.71 49.45
CA ASN A 122 -34.02 -28.29 48.10
C ASN A 122 -34.96 -27.70 47.01
N ASP A 123 -36.12 -27.14 47.39
CA ASP A 123 -37.04 -26.44 46.46
C ASP A 123 -36.64 -24.97 46.22
N GLY A 124 -35.70 -24.44 47.01
CA GLY A 124 -35.21 -23.07 46.93
C GLY A 124 -34.35 -22.79 45.68
N VAL A 125 -33.66 -23.79 45.13
CA VAL A 125 -32.75 -23.61 44.00
C VAL A 125 -33.48 -23.21 42.72
N ARG A 126 -34.50 -23.98 42.29
CA ARG A 126 -35.27 -23.67 41.07
C ARG A 126 -36.05 -22.36 41.19
N LYS A 127 -36.54 -22.03 42.39
CA LYS A 127 -37.27 -20.79 42.67
C LYS A 127 -36.34 -19.58 42.72
N SER A 128 -35.14 -19.73 43.27
CA SER A 128 -34.10 -18.68 43.26
C SER A 128 -33.68 -18.31 41.84
N GLU A 129 -33.60 -19.27 40.91
CA GLU A 129 -33.29 -19.00 39.50
C GLU A 129 -34.34 -18.12 38.82
N SER A 130 -35.64 -18.40 39.02
CA SER A 130 -36.71 -17.55 38.48
C SER A 130 -36.73 -16.14 39.10
N LEU A 131 -36.38 -16.02 40.39
CA LEU A 131 -36.33 -14.74 41.08
C LEU A 131 -35.11 -13.90 40.66
N TYR A 132 -33.95 -14.51 40.44
CA TYR A 132 -32.79 -13.82 39.86
C TYR A 132 -33.01 -13.39 38.40
N ALA A 133 -33.73 -14.20 37.61
CA ALA A 133 -34.09 -13.80 36.25
C ALA A 133 -35.06 -12.60 36.24
N LEU A 134 -36.06 -12.60 37.13
CA LEU A 134 -36.99 -11.48 37.31
C LEU A 134 -36.28 -10.23 37.82
N LEU A 135 -35.36 -10.39 38.78
CA LEU A 135 -34.51 -9.34 39.29
C LEU A 135 -33.71 -8.69 38.16
N ALA A 136 -33.01 -9.49 37.34
CA ALA A 136 -32.23 -8.99 36.22
C ALA A 136 -33.10 -8.25 35.18
N GLU A 137 -34.26 -8.78 34.81
CA GLU A 137 -35.21 -8.11 33.91
C GLU A 137 -35.61 -6.73 34.44
N ARG A 138 -35.87 -6.63 35.75
CA ARG A 138 -36.25 -5.35 36.37
C ARG A 138 -35.08 -4.38 36.49
N MET A 139 -33.88 -4.86 36.82
CA MET A 139 -32.65 -4.06 36.82
C MET A 139 -32.39 -3.44 35.43
N TRP A 140 -32.55 -4.22 34.36
CA TRP A 140 -32.37 -3.71 32.99
C TRP A 140 -33.45 -2.74 32.56
N THR A 141 -34.70 -2.94 33.00
CA THR A 141 -35.78 -1.95 32.80
C THR A 141 -35.41 -0.61 33.43
N VAL A 142 -34.89 -0.61 34.66
CA VAL A 142 -34.42 0.61 35.34
C VAL A 142 -33.30 1.30 34.56
N VAL A 143 -32.33 0.53 34.04
CA VAL A 143 -31.26 1.08 33.20
C VAL A 143 -31.83 1.70 31.90
N GLU A 144 -32.78 1.05 31.24
CA GLU A 144 -33.44 1.55 30.02
C GLU A 144 -34.26 2.84 30.29
N GLU A 145 -34.95 2.93 31.43
CA GLU A 145 -35.71 4.12 31.84
C GLU A 145 -34.82 5.32 32.16
N VAL A 146 -33.68 5.07 32.83
CA VAL A 146 -32.65 6.11 33.05
C VAL A 146 -32.10 6.61 31.72
N LEU A 147 -31.89 5.70 30.75
CA LEU A 147 -31.45 6.03 29.41
C LEU A 147 -32.56 6.69 28.55
N SER A 148 -33.82 6.63 28.95
CA SER A 148 -34.93 7.25 28.21
C SER A 148 -35.22 8.69 28.68
N GLY A 149 -34.54 9.17 29.72
CA GLY A 149 -34.64 10.55 30.20
C GLY A 149 -35.25 10.72 31.60
N SER A 150 -35.67 9.62 32.26
CA SER A 150 -36.29 9.62 33.58
C SER A 150 -35.28 9.58 34.75
N GLY A 151 -34.04 10.03 34.51
CA GLY A 151 -32.88 9.72 35.35
C GLY A 151 -32.99 10.04 36.84
N ARG A 152 -33.61 11.17 37.21
CA ARG A 152 -33.77 11.57 38.64
C ARG A 152 -34.74 10.70 39.42
N MET A 153 -35.75 10.13 38.76
CA MET A 153 -36.77 9.29 39.42
C MET A 153 -36.24 7.88 39.71
N PHE A 154 -35.21 7.44 38.97
CA PHE A 154 -34.65 6.10 39.04
C PHE A 154 -33.24 6.04 39.63
N LEU A 155 -32.75 7.12 40.26
CA LEU A 155 -31.40 7.17 40.83
C LEU A 155 -31.20 6.14 41.94
N GLU A 156 -32.11 6.07 42.90
CA GLU A 156 -32.06 5.09 44.00
C GLU A 156 -32.13 3.64 43.48
N PRO A 157 -33.07 3.27 42.59
CA PRO A 157 -33.04 1.97 41.92
C PRO A 157 -31.73 1.69 41.16
N LEU A 158 -31.15 2.67 40.46
CA LEU A 158 -29.91 2.51 39.72
C LEU A 158 -28.69 2.34 40.63
N GLN A 159 -28.65 3.03 41.78
CA GLN A 159 -27.66 2.79 42.84
C GLN A 159 -27.75 1.35 43.32
N SER A 160 -28.96 0.84 43.55
CA SER A 160 -29.18 -0.55 43.93
C SER A 160 -28.72 -1.55 42.84
N VAL A 161 -28.81 -1.19 41.55
CA VAL A 161 -28.19 -1.97 40.45
C VAL A 161 -26.67 -2.00 40.60
N GLY A 162 -26.04 -0.84 40.83
CA GLY A 162 -24.60 -0.73 41.02
C GLY A 162 -24.08 -1.51 42.23
N GLU A 163 -24.83 -1.50 43.32
CA GLU A 163 -24.54 -2.28 44.52
C GLU A 163 -24.72 -3.78 44.30
N SER A 164 -25.78 -4.20 43.60
CA SER A 164 -26.02 -5.61 43.25
C SER A 164 -24.89 -6.20 42.41
N LEU A 165 -24.31 -5.43 41.50
CA LEU A 165 -23.15 -5.84 40.69
C LEU A 165 -21.83 -5.89 41.49
N LYS A 166 -21.70 -5.08 42.54
CA LYS A 166 -20.58 -5.20 43.50
C LYS A 166 -20.75 -6.43 44.38
N TRP A 167 -21.98 -6.67 44.85
CA TRP A 167 -22.36 -7.84 45.62
C TRP A 167 -22.09 -9.13 44.84
N GLU A 168 -22.49 -9.20 43.56
CA GLU A 168 -22.19 -10.33 42.65
C GLU A 168 -20.68 -10.62 42.62
N LYS A 169 -19.87 -9.58 42.38
CA LYS A 169 -18.40 -9.71 42.29
C LYS A 169 -17.79 -10.18 43.61
N GLN A 170 -18.30 -9.72 44.74
CA GLN A 170 -17.84 -10.16 46.06
C GLN A 170 -18.18 -11.63 46.30
N LYS A 171 -19.40 -12.06 45.96
CA LYS A 171 -19.83 -13.46 46.12
C LYS A 171 -19.12 -14.41 45.17
N GLU A 172 -18.78 -13.97 43.97
CA GLU A 172 -17.92 -14.73 43.05
C GLU A 172 -16.51 -14.94 43.63
N ALA A 173 -15.92 -13.91 44.24
CA ALA A 173 -14.62 -14.02 44.90
C ALA A 173 -14.66 -14.92 46.16
N ASP A 174 -15.69 -14.77 46.99
CA ASP A 174 -15.90 -15.61 48.19
C ASP A 174 -16.08 -17.10 47.80
N TRP A 175 -16.77 -17.37 46.69
CA TRP A 175 -16.99 -18.72 46.17
C TRP A 175 -15.70 -19.34 45.61
N LEU A 176 -14.92 -18.58 44.84
CA LEU A 176 -13.63 -19.03 44.30
C LEU A 176 -12.61 -19.31 45.42
N GLY A 177 -12.58 -18.49 46.46
CA GLY A 177 -11.68 -18.65 47.61
C GLY A 177 -12.00 -19.85 48.52
N ASN A 178 -13.25 -20.33 48.53
CA ASN A 178 -13.72 -21.42 49.39
C ASN A 178 -13.83 -22.81 48.70
N SER A 179 -13.37 -22.94 47.45
CA SER A 179 -13.55 -24.14 46.64
C SER A 179 -12.55 -25.27 46.95
N GLN A 180 -12.69 -25.90 48.12
CA GLN A 180 -12.13 -27.22 48.43
C GLN A 180 -13.27 -28.20 48.73
N GLY A 181 -14.00 -28.60 47.70
CA GLY A 181 -15.13 -29.53 47.82
C GLY A 181 -15.92 -29.57 46.52
N MET A 182 -15.63 -30.57 45.70
CA MET A 182 -16.24 -30.78 44.40
C MET A 182 -17.59 -31.47 44.59
N ASP A 183 -18.68 -30.71 44.48
CA ASP A 183 -20.03 -31.25 44.27
C ASP A 183 -20.78 -30.46 43.20
N SER A 184 -21.66 -31.19 42.51
CA SER A 184 -22.27 -30.91 41.20
C SER A 184 -22.54 -29.45 40.85
N VAL A 185 -21.94 -29.04 39.73
CA VAL A 185 -22.11 -27.76 39.02
C VAL A 185 -23.59 -27.49 38.74
N SER A 186 -24.22 -26.67 39.60
CA SER A 186 -25.36 -25.87 39.18
C SER A 186 -24.80 -24.83 38.20
N THR A 187 -25.12 -24.96 36.92
CA THR A 187 -24.63 -24.13 35.80
C THR A 187 -24.90 -22.63 35.90
N TRP A 188 -25.43 -22.14 37.03
CA TRP A 188 -25.93 -20.78 37.16
C TRP A 188 -25.45 -20.14 38.47
N SER A 189 -24.38 -19.39 38.30
CA SER A 189 -23.93 -18.32 39.19
C SER A 189 -24.30 -16.98 38.52
N PRO A 190 -24.59 -15.90 39.26
CA PRO A 190 -24.94 -14.58 38.71
C PRO A 190 -23.91 -13.93 37.76
N ASN A 191 -22.82 -14.63 37.40
CA ASN A 191 -21.63 -14.31 36.58
C ASN A 191 -21.84 -13.63 35.21
N PHE A 192 -23.05 -13.21 34.86
CA PHE A 192 -23.37 -12.60 33.57
C PHE A 192 -24.04 -11.24 33.68
N TRP A 193 -24.49 -10.77 34.85
CA TRP A 193 -25.17 -9.47 34.93
C TRP A 193 -24.28 -8.32 34.48
N ARG A 194 -22.97 -8.41 34.72
CA ARG A 194 -22.01 -7.44 34.16
C ARG A 194 -21.99 -7.43 32.64
N LYS A 195 -21.96 -8.61 32.00
CA LYS A 195 -21.95 -8.74 30.53
C LYS A 195 -23.29 -8.32 29.93
N ASP A 196 -24.39 -8.68 30.58
CA ASP A 196 -25.75 -8.30 30.16
C ASP A 196 -25.92 -6.78 30.23
N LEU A 197 -25.47 -6.14 31.32
CA LEU A 197 -25.44 -4.68 31.43
C LEU A 197 -24.60 -4.06 30.31
N GLU A 198 -23.41 -4.60 30.05
CA GLU A 198 -22.55 -4.09 28.99
C GLU A 198 -23.21 -4.20 27.61
N GLU A 199 -23.83 -5.33 27.30
CA GLU A 199 -24.54 -5.56 26.05
C GLU A 199 -25.70 -4.57 25.89
N LYS A 200 -26.49 -4.37 26.94
CA LYS A 200 -27.60 -3.41 26.95
C LYS A 200 -27.14 -1.98 26.76
N LEU A 201 -26.07 -1.58 27.44
CA LEU A 201 -25.48 -0.25 27.28
C LEU A 201 -24.88 -0.07 25.87
N ILE A 202 -24.21 -1.08 25.32
CA ILE A 202 -23.67 -1.03 23.95
C ILE A 202 -24.80 -0.93 22.94
N GLN A 203 -25.87 -1.74 23.06
CA GLN A 203 -27.03 -1.67 22.18
C GLN A 203 -27.67 -0.27 22.20
N TYR A 204 -27.86 0.28 23.41
CA TYR A 204 -28.40 1.61 23.57
C TYR A 204 -27.51 2.68 22.93
N VAL A 205 -26.22 2.71 23.28
CA VAL A 205 -25.30 3.75 22.78
C VAL A 205 -25.16 3.65 21.27
N THR A 206 -25.04 2.45 20.72
CA THR A 206 -24.96 2.23 19.27
C THR A 206 -26.24 2.72 18.56
N ALA A 207 -27.41 2.55 19.16
CA ALA A 207 -28.66 3.08 18.60
C ALA A 207 -28.74 4.62 18.61
N GLN A 208 -27.98 5.28 19.48
CA GLN A 208 -27.86 6.75 19.51
C GLN A 208 -26.80 7.29 18.55
N ILE A 209 -25.94 6.42 18.01
CA ILE A 209 -24.97 6.85 17.00
C ILE A 209 -25.73 7.20 15.72
N PRO A 210 -25.54 8.40 15.16
CA PRO A 210 -26.15 8.79 13.90
C PRO A 210 -25.81 7.79 12.80
N LEU A 211 -26.82 7.36 12.05
CA LEU A 211 -26.64 6.46 10.92
C LEU A 211 -25.82 7.17 9.84
N PHE A 212 -24.70 6.56 9.45
CA PHE A 212 -23.92 7.00 8.30
C PHE A 212 -24.28 6.15 7.08
N GLY A 213 -24.63 6.80 5.97
CA GLY A 213 -24.90 6.12 4.70
C GLY A 213 -23.68 5.33 4.19
N SER A 214 -23.92 4.31 3.37
CA SER A 214 -22.88 3.38 2.89
C SER A 214 -21.60 4.09 2.38
N PRO A 215 -20.39 3.61 2.74
CA PRO A 215 -19.10 4.23 2.43
C PRO A 215 -18.70 4.17 0.94
N ALA A 216 -19.49 3.54 0.07
CA ALA A 216 -19.10 3.23 -1.30
C ALA A 216 -19.22 4.41 -2.30
N ASN A 217 -19.83 5.53 -1.91
CA ASN A 217 -20.07 6.71 -2.78
C ASN A 217 -19.98 8.03 -2.00
N THR A 218 -19.15 8.06 -0.95
CA THR A 218 -19.19 9.12 0.07
C THR A 218 -18.35 10.33 -0.33
N ASP A 219 -19.01 11.49 -0.40
CA ASP A 219 -18.36 12.81 -0.50
C ASP A 219 -17.67 13.17 0.84
N ASP A 220 -16.48 13.77 0.77
CA ASP A 220 -15.70 14.23 1.94
C ASP A 220 -16.54 15.16 2.84
N THR A 221 -17.46 15.91 2.23
CA THR A 221 -18.42 16.78 2.93
C THR A 221 -19.36 15.99 3.85
N ALA A 222 -19.88 14.84 3.41
CA ALA A 222 -20.80 14.02 4.18
C ALA A 222 -20.10 13.41 5.41
N LEU A 223 -18.87 12.92 5.23
CA LEU A 223 -18.06 12.42 6.34
C LEU A 223 -17.76 13.54 7.34
N LYS A 224 -17.39 14.73 6.86
CA LYS A 224 -17.13 15.89 7.72
C LYS A 224 -18.36 16.31 8.52
N GLN A 225 -19.54 16.33 7.90
CA GLN A 225 -20.81 16.62 8.58
C GLN A 225 -21.13 15.57 9.64
N HIS A 226 -20.92 14.29 9.32
CA HIS A 226 -21.12 13.19 10.26
C HIS A 226 -20.20 13.28 11.48
N LEU A 227 -18.90 13.53 11.27
CA LEU A 227 -17.93 13.75 12.35
C LEU A 227 -18.29 14.99 13.20
N SER A 228 -18.78 16.06 12.57
CA SER A 228 -19.30 17.23 13.28
C SER A 228 -20.51 16.89 14.13
N HIS A 229 -21.44 16.08 13.62
CA HIS A 229 -22.64 15.69 14.37
C HIS A 229 -22.30 14.76 15.55
N LEU A 230 -21.30 13.87 15.38
CA LEU A 230 -20.74 13.12 16.49
C LEU A 230 -20.15 14.04 17.57
N GLU A 231 -19.43 15.09 17.15
CA GLU A 231 -18.83 16.08 18.06
C GLU A 231 -19.89 16.92 18.80
N THR A 232 -20.90 17.44 18.11
CA THR A 232 -21.81 18.44 18.68
C THR A 232 -23.06 17.87 19.32
N THR A 233 -23.43 16.63 18.99
CA THR A 233 -24.71 16.04 19.43
C THR A 233 -24.50 14.74 20.20
N PHE A 234 -23.76 13.79 19.62
CA PHE A 234 -23.56 12.49 20.25
C PHE A 234 -22.70 12.60 21.52
N LEU A 235 -21.50 13.18 21.45
CA LEU A 235 -20.60 13.28 22.60
C LEU A 235 -21.24 14.04 23.80
N PRO A 236 -21.89 15.21 23.61
CA PRO A 236 -22.57 15.89 24.72
C PRO A 236 -23.73 15.09 25.31
N SER A 237 -24.44 14.31 24.49
CA SER A 237 -25.54 13.46 24.98
C SER A 237 -25.06 12.38 25.96
N LEU A 238 -23.86 11.84 25.72
CA LEU A 238 -23.23 10.85 26.61
C LEU A 238 -22.73 11.49 27.90
N GLU A 239 -22.17 12.70 27.80
CA GLU A 239 -21.67 13.44 28.96
C GLU A 239 -22.79 13.85 29.91
N HIS A 240 -23.92 14.35 29.41
CA HIS A 240 -25.07 14.73 30.23
C HIS A 240 -25.59 13.59 31.13
N ARG A 241 -25.45 12.34 30.68
CA ARG A 241 -25.93 11.15 31.40
C ARG A 241 -24.89 10.57 32.34
N SER A 242 -23.63 10.97 32.19
CA SER A 242 -22.52 10.42 32.95
C SER A 242 -22.63 10.67 34.45
N ASP A 243 -23.20 11.81 34.86
CA ASP A 243 -23.38 12.18 36.25
C ASP A 243 -24.29 11.20 37.00
N ILE A 244 -25.39 10.78 36.37
CA ILE A 244 -26.34 9.81 36.96
C ILE A 244 -25.67 8.44 37.14
N PHE A 245 -24.90 7.97 36.15
CA PHE A 245 -24.14 6.72 36.27
C PHE A 245 -22.96 6.82 37.24
N LYS A 246 -22.41 8.02 37.47
CA LYS A 246 -21.39 8.29 38.49
C LYS A 246 -21.97 8.18 39.89
N GLU A 247 -23.12 8.80 40.13
CA GLU A 247 -23.84 8.71 41.39
C GLU A 247 -24.30 7.28 41.71
N ALA A 248 -24.54 6.45 40.69
CA ALA A 248 -24.84 5.02 40.83
C ALA A 248 -23.62 4.09 40.93
N GLY A 249 -22.38 4.62 40.87
CA GLY A 249 -21.17 3.79 40.90
C GLY A 249 -20.94 2.93 39.64
N LEU A 250 -21.59 3.26 38.53
CA LEU A 250 -21.56 2.53 37.25
C LEU A 250 -20.78 3.26 36.15
N LEU A 251 -20.20 4.43 36.44
CA LEU A 251 -19.49 5.28 35.48
C LEU A 251 -18.44 4.54 34.66
N VAL A 252 -17.65 3.66 35.29
CA VAL A 252 -16.59 2.91 34.60
C VAL A 252 -17.16 1.97 33.52
N THR A 253 -18.26 1.28 33.83
CA THR A 253 -18.95 0.40 32.87
C THR A 253 -19.61 1.21 31.77
N TYR A 254 -20.33 2.28 32.12
CA TYR A 254 -20.97 3.19 31.16
C TYR A 254 -19.96 3.79 30.19
N ALA A 255 -18.88 4.39 30.70
CA ALA A 255 -17.84 4.98 29.88
C ALA A 255 -17.16 3.95 28.97
N ARG A 256 -16.96 2.71 29.43
CA ARG A 256 -16.42 1.63 28.59
C ARG A 256 -17.37 1.23 27.46
N CYS A 257 -18.66 1.08 27.71
CA CYS A 257 -19.64 0.77 26.67
C CYS A 257 -19.72 1.90 25.63
N CYS A 258 -19.73 3.16 26.08
CA CYS A 258 -19.69 4.32 25.18
C CYS A 258 -18.46 4.30 24.26
N ARG A 259 -17.29 3.98 24.83
CA ARG A 259 -16.05 3.80 24.08
C ARG A 259 -16.20 2.67 23.07
N THR A 260 -16.59 1.46 23.48
CA THR A 260 -16.71 0.32 22.57
C THR A 260 -17.64 0.62 21.39
N SER A 261 -18.79 1.25 21.63
CA SER A 261 -19.72 1.63 20.56
C SER A 261 -19.13 2.64 19.59
N LEU A 262 -18.49 3.71 20.08
CA LEU A 262 -17.84 4.71 19.23
C LEU A 262 -16.69 4.10 18.41
N CYS A 263 -15.93 3.19 19.01
CA CYS A 263 -14.78 2.54 18.37
C CYS A 263 -15.23 1.60 17.27
N SER A 264 -16.25 0.80 17.58
CA SER A 264 -16.88 -0.08 16.61
C SER A 264 -17.37 0.74 15.42
N HIS A 265 -18.02 1.88 15.69
CA HIS A 265 -18.51 2.77 14.63
C HIS A 265 -17.38 3.33 13.76
N LEU A 266 -16.39 3.97 14.37
CA LEU A 266 -15.26 4.54 13.62
C LEU A 266 -14.47 3.46 12.87
N SER A 267 -14.29 2.28 13.46
CA SER A 267 -13.67 1.14 12.79
C SER A 267 -14.49 0.73 11.56
N THR A 268 -15.81 0.58 11.69
CA THR A 268 -16.70 0.24 10.56
C THR A 268 -16.67 1.28 9.44
N LEU A 269 -16.49 2.57 9.76
CA LEU A 269 -16.28 3.60 8.75
C LEU A 269 -14.97 3.37 7.98
N THR A 270 -13.88 3.09 8.70
CA THR A 270 -12.53 2.90 8.13
C THR A 270 -12.26 1.51 7.51
N ASP A 271 -13.06 0.51 7.83
CA ASP A 271 -12.90 -0.88 7.36
C ASP A 271 -13.33 -1.07 5.91
N SER A 272 -14.00 -0.10 5.31
CA SER A 272 -14.30 -0.11 3.89
C SER A 272 -13.01 -0.12 3.04
N ASN A 273 -12.95 -1.01 2.05
CA ASN A 273 -11.79 -1.18 1.17
C ASN A 273 -11.52 0.01 0.23
N HIS A 274 -12.39 1.03 0.27
CA HIS A 274 -12.42 2.16 -0.65
C HIS A 274 -12.21 3.53 0.03
N PHE A 275 -11.85 3.56 1.31
CA PHE A 275 -11.58 4.81 2.01
C PHE A 275 -10.36 5.52 1.42
N SER A 276 -10.54 6.79 1.04
CA SER A 276 -9.47 7.61 0.45
C SER A 276 -8.51 8.16 1.51
N PHE A 277 -7.36 8.66 1.07
CA PHE A 277 -6.44 9.37 1.96
C PHE A 277 -7.09 10.57 2.66
N SER A 278 -7.89 11.37 1.93
CA SER A 278 -8.57 12.56 2.49
C SER A 278 -9.56 12.18 3.58
N GLN A 279 -10.32 11.11 3.37
CA GLN A 279 -11.29 10.61 4.35
C GLN A 279 -10.59 10.07 5.61
N CYS A 280 -9.49 9.32 5.47
CA CYS A 280 -8.66 8.90 6.60
C CYS A 280 -8.13 10.10 7.39
N LEU A 281 -7.65 11.13 6.68
CA LEU A 281 -7.10 12.34 7.28
C LEU A 281 -8.15 13.11 8.09
N LEU A 282 -9.40 13.18 7.62
CA LEU A 282 -10.51 13.81 8.34
C LEU A 282 -10.80 13.10 9.68
N ILE A 283 -10.81 11.76 9.70
CA ILE A 283 -11.02 10.99 10.94
C ILE A 283 -9.83 11.19 11.89
N TYR A 284 -8.61 11.20 11.37
CA TYR A 284 -7.40 11.43 12.17
C TYR A 284 -7.41 12.84 12.78
N GLU A 285 -7.73 13.87 11.99
CA GLU A 285 -7.85 15.26 12.45
C GLU A 285 -8.91 15.39 13.53
N TRP A 286 -10.08 14.78 13.33
CA TRP A 286 -11.15 14.75 14.32
C TRP A 286 -10.69 14.08 15.62
N GLY A 287 -10.10 12.89 15.56
CA GLY A 287 -9.60 12.17 16.73
C GLY A 287 -8.57 12.98 17.51
N LEU A 288 -7.63 13.61 16.78
CA LEU A 288 -6.59 14.46 17.36
C LEU A 288 -7.18 15.73 18.01
N LYS A 289 -8.19 16.33 17.40
CA LYS A 289 -8.92 17.49 17.95
C LYS A 289 -9.62 17.12 19.25
N ILE A 290 -10.37 16.01 19.28
CA ILE A 290 -11.06 15.54 20.48
C ILE A 290 -10.05 15.22 21.60
N TYR A 291 -8.94 14.57 21.28
CA TYR A 291 -7.87 14.28 22.23
C TYR A 291 -7.26 15.55 22.84
N LYS A 292 -6.92 16.55 22.02
CA LYS A 292 -6.36 17.82 22.47
C LYS A 292 -7.35 18.64 23.31
N SER A 293 -8.63 18.62 22.94
CA SER A 293 -9.70 19.31 23.69
C SER A 293 -9.94 18.69 25.06
N GLY A 294 -9.91 17.36 25.18
CA GLY A 294 -10.00 16.66 26.47
C GLY A 294 -8.82 16.92 27.40
N SER A 295 -7.62 17.15 26.85
CA SER A 295 -6.40 17.47 27.62
C SER A 295 -6.35 18.93 28.11
N LYS A 296 -6.85 19.90 27.32
CA LYS A 296 -6.85 21.33 27.71
C LYS A 296 -7.80 21.67 28.86
N ALA A 297 -8.81 20.84 29.14
CA ALA A 297 -9.67 20.98 30.31
C ALA A 297 -8.90 20.78 31.64
N CYS A 298 -7.69 20.22 31.62
CA CYS A 298 -6.87 20.00 32.81
C CYS A 298 -5.93 21.16 33.19
N LEU A 299 -5.81 22.23 32.37
CA LEU A 299 -4.80 23.29 32.56
C LEU A 299 -5.33 24.70 32.87
N ARG A 300 -6.64 24.87 33.13
CA ARG A 300 -7.19 26.15 33.59
C ARG A 300 -7.43 26.12 35.11
N PRO A 301 -6.75 26.94 35.92
CA PRO A 301 -7.11 27.09 37.32
C PRO A 301 -8.30 28.06 37.41
N SER A 302 -9.53 27.54 37.39
CA SER A 302 -10.71 28.29 37.87
C SER A 302 -11.91 27.37 38.11
N GLN A 303 -12.14 27.06 39.39
CA GLN A 303 -13.44 26.92 40.08
C GLN A 303 -14.64 26.31 39.33
N ILE A 304 -14.47 25.17 38.67
CA ILE A 304 -15.59 24.30 38.28
C ILE A 304 -15.27 22.88 38.78
N PRO A 305 -16.17 22.23 39.55
CA PRO A 305 -15.93 20.88 40.07
C PRO A 305 -15.67 19.90 38.93
N GLN A 306 -14.84 18.89 39.18
CA GLN A 306 -14.36 17.91 38.20
C GLN A 306 -15.48 17.05 37.57
N HIS A 307 -16.18 17.63 36.60
CA HIS A 307 -17.12 16.99 35.69
C HIS A 307 -16.49 16.96 34.31
N ASN A 308 -15.70 15.94 34.00
CA ASN A 308 -15.45 15.59 32.61
C ASN A 308 -15.41 14.08 32.55
N LEU A 309 -16.24 13.51 31.68
CA LEU A 309 -16.05 12.16 31.17
C LEU A 309 -14.74 12.18 30.37
N SER A 310 -13.59 12.14 31.04
CA SER A 310 -12.31 11.97 30.35
C SER A 310 -12.42 10.64 29.63
N LEU A 311 -12.71 10.72 28.33
CA LEU A 311 -12.58 9.60 27.43
C LEU A 311 -11.09 9.25 27.54
N ASP A 312 -10.79 8.23 28.33
CA ASP A 312 -9.44 7.84 28.73
C ASP A 312 -8.49 8.06 27.57
N GLY A 313 -7.46 8.88 27.76
CA GLY A 313 -6.56 9.32 26.70
C GLY A 313 -6.01 8.13 25.89
N GLN A 314 -5.88 6.97 26.54
CA GLN A 314 -5.47 5.70 25.92
C GLN A 314 -6.37 5.26 24.74
N TYR A 315 -7.68 5.51 24.81
CA TYR A 315 -8.64 5.08 23.81
C TYR A 315 -8.65 5.99 22.57
N LEU A 316 -8.61 7.30 22.76
CA LEU A 316 -8.48 8.24 21.64
C LEU A 316 -7.13 8.05 20.94
N VAL A 317 -6.08 7.76 21.71
CA VAL A 317 -4.78 7.35 21.18
C VAL A 317 -4.91 6.09 20.33
N TRP A 318 -5.67 5.07 20.76
CA TRP A 318 -5.89 3.86 19.95
C TRP A 318 -6.56 4.16 18.61
N ILE A 319 -7.62 4.98 18.59
CA ILE A 319 -8.28 5.40 17.33
C ILE A 319 -7.29 6.14 16.43
N ILE A 320 -6.57 7.12 16.98
CA ILE A 320 -5.59 7.92 16.23
C ILE A 320 -4.53 7.00 15.61
N LEU A 321 -3.97 6.06 16.38
CA LEU A 321 -2.99 5.09 15.89
C LEU A 321 -3.58 4.17 14.82
N LYS A 322 -4.81 3.67 15.00
CA LYS A 322 -5.47 2.80 14.03
C LYS A 322 -5.75 3.52 12.71
N THR A 323 -6.23 4.75 12.78
CA THR A 323 -6.45 5.59 11.60
C THR A 323 -5.12 5.97 10.95
N GLU A 324 -4.07 6.23 11.73
CA GLU A 324 -2.72 6.45 11.21
C GLU A 324 -2.21 5.25 10.41
N GLU A 325 -2.29 4.02 10.96
CA GLU A 325 -1.91 2.80 10.24
C GLU A 325 -2.64 2.67 8.90
N LYS A 326 -3.95 2.93 8.89
CA LYS A 326 -4.77 2.89 7.68
C LYS A 326 -4.35 3.98 6.69
N LEU A 327 -4.10 5.20 7.17
CA LEU A 327 -3.65 6.33 6.35
C LEU A 327 -2.31 6.00 5.67
N LEU A 328 -1.34 5.46 6.41
CA LEU A 328 -0.07 5.02 5.85
C LEU A 328 -0.24 3.90 4.81
N ALA A 329 -1.16 2.95 5.03
CA ALA A 329 -1.47 1.90 4.08
C ALA A 329 -2.13 2.43 2.79
N VAL A 330 -3.04 3.40 2.90
CA VAL A 330 -3.69 4.06 1.76
C VAL A 330 -2.68 4.92 0.99
N THR A 331 -1.84 5.69 1.67
CA THR A 331 -0.72 6.42 1.04
C THR A 331 0.13 5.48 0.21
N ARG A 332 0.56 4.36 0.79
CA ARG A 332 1.35 3.35 0.09
C ARG A 332 0.68 2.87 -1.20
N LYS A 333 -0.61 2.55 -1.15
CA LYS A 333 -1.38 2.05 -2.29
C LYS A 333 -1.56 3.11 -3.37
N GLU A 334 -1.97 4.32 -3.00
CA GLU A 334 -2.28 5.40 -3.93
C GLU A 334 -1.02 5.94 -4.60
N VAL A 335 0.06 6.19 -3.85
CA VAL A 335 1.35 6.67 -4.39
C VAL A 335 1.95 5.62 -5.32
N GLY A 336 1.98 4.35 -4.90
CA GLY A 336 2.51 3.26 -5.73
C GLY A 336 1.74 3.11 -7.05
N LYS A 337 0.42 3.21 -7.01
CA LYS A 337 -0.42 3.20 -8.23
C LYS A 337 -0.12 4.40 -9.13
N ALA A 338 -0.05 5.60 -8.57
CA ALA A 338 0.20 6.82 -9.32
C ALA A 338 1.59 6.83 -9.99
N LEU A 339 2.64 6.37 -9.30
CA LEU A 339 3.98 6.21 -9.88
C LEU A 339 3.96 5.22 -11.05
N LYS A 340 3.30 4.08 -10.89
CA LYS A 340 3.20 3.07 -11.96
C LYS A 340 2.47 3.60 -13.19
N GLU A 341 1.43 4.41 -13.01
CA GLU A 341 0.72 5.07 -14.10
C GLU A 341 1.56 6.17 -14.78
N ALA A 342 2.38 6.88 -14.01
CA ALA A 342 3.22 7.98 -14.47
C ALA A 342 4.44 7.54 -15.29
N PHE A 343 4.91 6.30 -15.07
CA PHE A 343 6.12 5.73 -15.70
C PHE A 343 5.84 4.51 -16.59
N ASP A 344 4.60 4.35 -17.05
CA ASP A 344 4.23 3.35 -18.04
C ASP A 344 5.10 3.46 -19.30
N ILE A 345 5.83 2.38 -19.64
CA ILE A 345 6.77 2.32 -20.77
C ILE A 345 6.08 2.65 -22.11
N GLY A 346 4.78 2.40 -22.22
CA GLY A 346 3.99 2.71 -23.42
C GLY A 346 3.72 4.21 -23.63
N LYS A 347 3.85 5.03 -22.59
CA LYS A 347 3.46 6.44 -22.57
C LYS A 347 4.67 7.37 -22.58
N PRO A 348 4.51 8.63 -23.05
CA PRO A 348 5.55 9.62 -22.91
C PRO A 348 5.82 9.93 -21.43
N PRO A 349 7.06 10.31 -21.06
CA PRO A 349 7.38 10.71 -19.69
C PRO A 349 6.46 11.82 -19.19
N CYS A 350 6.07 11.73 -17.92
CA CYS A 350 5.34 12.80 -17.24
C CYS A 350 6.26 13.99 -16.90
N THR A 351 5.69 15.08 -16.41
CA THR A 351 6.47 16.26 -16.01
C THR A 351 7.10 16.08 -14.63
N ASP A 352 8.26 16.70 -14.39
CA ASP A 352 8.89 16.74 -13.07
C ASP A 352 7.90 17.16 -11.96
N ALA A 353 7.06 18.16 -12.24
CA ALA A 353 6.07 18.68 -11.30
C ALA A 353 5.00 17.65 -10.94
N ALA A 354 4.54 16.84 -11.90
CA ALA A 354 3.54 15.80 -11.64
C ALA A 354 4.10 14.71 -10.72
N VAL A 355 5.35 14.28 -10.93
CA VAL A 355 5.99 13.25 -10.07
C VAL A 355 6.24 13.79 -8.67
N ILE A 356 6.71 15.04 -8.55
CA ILE A 356 6.88 15.70 -7.26
C ILE A 356 5.54 15.78 -6.53
N GLN A 357 4.47 16.20 -7.21
CA GLN A 357 3.14 16.25 -6.62
C GLN A 357 2.67 14.88 -6.11
N ILE A 358 2.85 13.81 -6.90
CA ILE A 358 2.52 12.44 -6.48
C ILE A 358 3.20 12.07 -5.14
N LEU A 359 4.43 12.52 -4.93
CA LEU A 359 5.25 12.19 -3.78
C LEU A 359 5.07 13.13 -2.58
N THR A 360 4.69 14.40 -2.79
CA THR A 360 4.61 15.42 -1.73
C THR A 360 3.20 15.82 -1.32
N GLU A 361 2.18 15.69 -2.17
CA GLU A 361 0.82 16.21 -1.91
C GLU A 361 0.24 15.68 -0.60
N LYS A 362 0.40 14.37 -0.35
CA LYS A 362 -0.10 13.71 0.87
C LYS A 362 0.68 14.13 2.11
N THR A 363 1.99 14.30 1.98
CA THR A 363 2.87 14.80 3.05
C THR A 363 2.47 16.21 3.46
N GLU A 364 2.21 17.08 2.48
CA GLU A 364 1.76 18.46 2.71
C GLU A 364 0.37 18.51 3.36
N ALA A 365 -0.56 17.67 2.90
CA ALA A 365 -1.88 17.56 3.51
C ALA A 365 -1.79 17.08 4.98
N ALA A 366 -0.95 16.06 5.25
CA ALA A 366 -0.71 15.57 6.61
C ALA A 366 -0.05 16.62 7.51
N ARG A 367 0.87 17.44 6.97
CA ARG A 367 1.56 18.52 7.69
C ARG A 367 0.60 19.56 8.25
N ARG A 368 -0.48 19.87 7.52
CA ARG A 368 -1.53 20.79 7.99
C ARG A 368 -2.26 20.30 9.24
N VAL A 369 -2.23 18.98 9.51
CA VAL A 369 -2.90 18.35 10.66
C VAL A 369 -1.92 18.02 11.78
N SER A 370 -0.76 17.42 11.47
CA SER A 370 0.22 16.96 12.45
C SER A 370 1.61 16.75 11.83
N GLU A 371 2.64 17.36 12.43
CA GLU A 371 4.04 17.20 12.00
C GLU A 371 4.49 15.73 12.05
N SER A 372 4.23 15.05 13.17
CA SER A 372 4.57 13.62 13.32
C SER A 372 3.87 12.71 12.31
N LEU A 373 2.68 13.09 11.83
CA LEU A 373 2.00 12.35 10.77
C LEU A 373 2.67 12.62 9.42
N SER A 374 3.04 13.87 9.16
CA SER A 374 3.75 14.29 7.96
C SER A 374 5.07 13.53 7.79
N GLU A 375 5.89 13.44 8.84
CA GLU A 375 7.15 12.68 8.83
C GLU A 375 6.93 11.20 8.47
N LYS A 376 5.90 10.55 9.04
CA LYS A 376 5.56 9.15 8.74
C LYS A 376 5.06 8.97 7.31
N VAL A 377 4.22 9.90 6.83
CA VAL A 377 3.71 9.88 5.45
C VAL A 377 4.84 10.09 4.45
N GLU A 378 5.74 11.03 4.73
CA GLU A 378 6.95 11.28 3.94
C GLU A 378 7.83 10.03 3.84
N ALA A 379 8.12 9.39 4.98
CA ALA A 379 8.88 8.16 5.02
C ALA A 379 8.23 7.05 4.16
N VAL A 380 6.89 6.93 4.20
CA VAL A 380 6.15 5.99 3.36
C VAL A 380 6.24 6.34 1.87
N CYS A 381 6.15 7.63 1.49
CA CYS A 381 6.30 8.08 0.11
C CYS A 381 7.70 7.76 -0.45
N LEU A 382 8.75 8.07 0.31
CA LEU A 382 10.15 7.77 -0.08
C LEU A 382 10.38 6.26 -0.21
N GLU A 383 9.88 5.48 0.75
CA GLU A 383 9.92 4.01 0.69
C GLU A 383 9.14 3.45 -0.51
N GLN A 384 8.00 4.05 -0.87
CA GLN A 384 7.26 3.65 -2.07
C GLN A 384 7.99 4.03 -3.36
N CYS A 385 8.70 5.15 -3.40
CA CYS A 385 9.56 5.48 -4.54
C CYS A 385 10.62 4.40 -4.76
N LEU A 386 11.28 3.92 -3.69
CA LEU A 386 12.25 2.84 -3.77
C LEU A 386 11.65 1.52 -4.23
N ARG A 387 10.49 1.11 -3.68
CA ARG A 387 9.80 -0.11 -4.12
C ARG A 387 9.32 -0.03 -5.56
N PHE A 388 8.89 1.16 -5.98
CA PHE A 388 8.55 1.41 -7.37
C PHE A 388 9.78 1.23 -8.26
N LEU A 389 10.94 1.81 -7.91
CA LEU A 389 12.17 1.67 -8.68
C LEU A 389 12.64 0.22 -8.80
N GLU A 390 12.56 -0.55 -7.71
CA GLU A 390 12.86 -1.99 -7.73
C GLU A 390 11.92 -2.74 -8.69
N SER A 391 10.61 -2.52 -8.57
CA SER A 391 9.62 -3.12 -9.49
C SER A 391 9.79 -2.64 -10.93
N TYR A 392 10.22 -1.39 -11.14
CA TYR A 392 10.42 -0.81 -12.46
C TYR A 392 11.68 -1.36 -13.12
N GLU A 393 12.77 -1.54 -12.36
CA GLU A 393 13.99 -2.22 -12.83
C GLU A 393 13.66 -3.63 -13.33
N ASP A 394 12.85 -4.39 -12.58
CA ASP A 394 12.40 -5.72 -12.99
C ASP A 394 11.51 -5.70 -14.25
N GLU A 395 10.62 -4.71 -14.35
CA GLU A 395 9.77 -4.50 -15.53
C GLU A 395 10.61 -4.17 -16.77
N VAL A 396 11.57 -3.25 -16.64
CA VAL A 396 12.53 -2.88 -17.69
C VAL A 396 13.36 -4.10 -18.09
N ARG A 397 13.90 -4.85 -17.13
CA ARG A 397 14.70 -6.05 -17.42
C ARG A 397 13.89 -7.10 -18.18
N SER A 398 12.62 -7.30 -17.79
CA SER A 398 11.69 -8.19 -18.49
C SER A 398 11.37 -7.69 -19.89
N PHE A 399 11.16 -6.38 -20.05
CA PHE A 399 10.96 -5.74 -21.35
C PHE A 399 12.15 -5.91 -22.27
N LEU A 400 13.37 -5.80 -21.73
CA LEU A 400 14.60 -6.08 -22.47
C LEU A 400 14.71 -7.57 -22.80
N GLN A 401 14.25 -8.52 -21.97
CA GLN A 401 14.42 -9.95 -22.28
C GLN A 401 13.50 -10.52 -23.38
N LEU A 402 12.47 -9.79 -23.82
CA LEU A 402 11.58 -10.23 -24.90
C LEU A 402 12.39 -10.59 -26.17
N ASP A 403 12.04 -11.72 -26.80
CA ASP A 403 12.66 -12.23 -28.03
C ASP A 403 12.38 -11.27 -29.20
N GLY A 404 13.23 -10.24 -29.30
CA GLY A 404 13.16 -9.15 -30.26
C GLY A 404 13.94 -7.95 -29.73
N CYS A 405 14.72 -7.28 -30.57
CA CYS A 405 15.33 -6.02 -30.16
C CYS A 405 14.21 -5.02 -29.83
N PRO A 406 14.17 -4.44 -28.62
CA PRO A 406 13.21 -3.41 -28.29
C PRO A 406 13.23 -2.30 -29.35
N PRO A 407 12.07 -1.72 -29.72
CA PRO A 407 12.06 -0.56 -30.60
C PRO A 407 12.95 0.54 -30.02
N ILE A 408 13.75 1.17 -30.88
CA ILE A 408 14.66 2.29 -30.54
C ILE A 408 13.92 3.35 -29.70
N CYS A 409 12.70 3.70 -30.08
CA CYS A 409 11.88 4.68 -29.35
C CYS A 409 11.55 4.25 -27.92
N SER A 410 11.32 2.96 -27.67
CA SER A 410 11.00 2.46 -26.33
C SER A 410 12.22 2.52 -25.40
N SER A 411 13.40 2.12 -25.89
CA SER A 411 14.64 2.24 -25.10
C SER A 411 14.95 3.68 -24.74
N LEU A 412 14.80 4.61 -25.69
CA LEU A 412 15.00 6.03 -25.44
C LEU A 412 14.02 6.58 -24.39
N ARG A 413 12.74 6.20 -24.44
CA ARG A 413 11.75 6.62 -23.44
C ARG A 413 12.09 6.16 -22.02
N ILE A 414 12.61 4.94 -21.86
CA ILE A 414 13.00 4.45 -20.54
C ILE A 414 14.23 5.25 -20.03
N LEU A 415 15.18 5.60 -20.90
CA LEU A 415 16.30 6.49 -20.55
C LEU A 415 15.82 7.90 -20.15
N GLU A 416 14.80 8.44 -20.83
CA GLU A 416 14.18 9.71 -20.42
C GLU A 416 13.55 9.61 -19.03
N ASN A 417 12.86 8.51 -18.74
CA ASN A 417 12.30 8.25 -17.42
C ASN A 417 13.39 8.19 -16.35
N CYS A 418 14.55 7.59 -16.64
CA CYS A 418 15.69 7.58 -15.72
C CYS A 418 16.21 9.01 -15.44
N CYS A 419 16.38 9.82 -16.48
CA CYS A 419 16.73 11.24 -16.33
C CYS A 419 15.71 12.03 -15.51
N LEU A 420 14.42 11.79 -15.74
CA LEU A 420 13.32 12.40 -14.99
C LEU A 420 13.38 12.00 -13.51
N LEU A 421 13.52 10.70 -13.22
CA LEU A 421 13.63 10.16 -11.87
C LEU A 421 14.84 10.73 -11.14
N ARG A 422 16.00 10.82 -11.79
CA ARG A 422 17.22 11.44 -11.22
C ARG A 422 16.97 12.90 -10.85
N THR A 423 16.35 13.66 -11.76
CA THR A 423 16.03 15.08 -11.54
C THR A 423 15.04 15.28 -10.39
N VAL A 424 13.98 14.48 -10.37
CA VAL A 424 12.94 14.52 -9.33
C VAL A 424 13.52 14.10 -7.99
N TRP A 425 14.31 13.03 -7.94
CA TRP A 425 14.95 12.57 -6.72
C TRP A 425 15.87 13.64 -6.12
N LEU A 426 16.69 14.28 -6.94
CA LEU A 426 17.57 15.36 -6.50
C LEU A 426 16.76 16.53 -5.91
N LYS A 427 15.63 16.91 -6.52
CA LYS A 427 14.71 17.91 -5.95
C LYS A 427 14.08 17.44 -4.64
N LEU A 428 13.70 16.17 -4.54
CA LEU A 428 13.12 15.60 -3.31
C LEU A 428 14.11 15.57 -2.16
N THR A 429 15.41 15.37 -2.39
CA THR A 429 16.41 15.43 -1.30
C THR A 429 16.49 16.81 -0.63
N TYR A 430 16.02 17.87 -1.29
CA TYR A 430 15.93 19.22 -0.72
C TYR A 430 14.61 19.46 0.03
N ILE A 431 13.54 18.74 -0.34
CA ILE A 431 12.17 18.95 0.18
C ILE A 431 11.85 17.97 1.31
N CYS A 432 12.40 16.77 1.24
CA CYS A 432 12.14 15.65 2.14
C CYS A 432 13.42 15.23 2.86
N SER A 433 13.25 14.60 4.02
CA SER A 433 14.33 14.09 4.88
C SER A 433 14.87 12.75 4.37
N ALA A 434 15.24 12.67 3.09
CA ALA A 434 15.79 11.47 2.48
C ALA A 434 17.17 11.15 3.09
N SER A 435 17.37 9.88 3.48
CA SER A 435 18.66 9.45 4.03
C SER A 435 19.69 9.21 2.93
N THR A 436 20.98 9.35 3.26
CA THR A 436 22.09 8.99 2.36
C THR A 436 21.99 7.54 1.86
N SER A 437 21.48 6.63 2.69
CA SER A 437 21.28 5.23 2.30
C SER A 437 20.21 5.05 1.20
N GLN A 438 19.15 5.86 1.24
CA GLN A 438 18.12 5.85 0.21
C GLN A 438 18.66 6.47 -1.08
N ASP A 439 19.42 7.55 -0.96
CA ASP A 439 20.06 8.21 -2.11
C ASP A 439 20.98 7.26 -2.88
N LEU A 440 21.86 6.54 -2.18
CA LEU A 440 22.73 5.52 -2.78
C LEU A 440 21.93 4.40 -3.47
N LYS A 441 20.79 3.98 -2.89
CA LYS A 441 19.93 2.97 -3.50
C LYS A 441 19.26 3.47 -4.77
N VAL A 442 18.66 4.65 -4.74
CA VAL A 442 17.99 5.25 -5.92
C VAL A 442 18.98 5.42 -7.05
N ASN A 443 20.13 6.06 -6.78
CA ASN A 443 21.17 6.23 -7.79
C ASN A 443 21.67 4.88 -8.31
N GLY A 444 21.87 3.90 -7.43
CA GLY A 444 22.26 2.55 -7.85
C GLY A 444 21.23 1.83 -8.72
N PHE A 445 19.92 2.02 -8.50
CA PHE A 445 18.87 1.49 -9.38
C PHE A 445 18.91 2.17 -10.76
N LEU A 446 19.04 3.49 -10.79
CA LEU A 446 19.08 4.28 -12.01
C LEU A 446 20.32 3.97 -12.85
N ASP A 447 21.50 3.95 -12.25
CA ASP A 447 22.76 3.64 -12.94
C ASP A 447 22.70 2.26 -13.62
N ARG A 448 22.20 1.23 -12.93
CA ARG A 448 22.06 -0.12 -13.51
C ARG A 448 21.10 -0.16 -14.68
N MET A 449 19.94 0.49 -14.56
CA MET A 449 18.98 0.55 -15.66
C MET A 449 19.56 1.32 -16.85
N GLU A 450 20.18 2.48 -16.60
CA GLU A 450 20.81 3.31 -17.64
C GLU A 450 21.87 2.49 -18.41
N ASP A 451 22.73 1.76 -17.72
CA ASP A 451 23.75 0.88 -18.30
C ASP A 451 23.11 -0.24 -19.15
N ASP A 452 22.19 -1.01 -18.56
CA ASP A 452 21.52 -2.15 -19.23
C ASP A 452 20.76 -1.71 -20.49
N ILE A 453 20.04 -0.59 -20.42
CA ILE A 453 19.26 -0.06 -21.54
C ILE A 453 20.19 0.50 -22.62
N THR A 454 21.24 1.23 -22.23
CA THR A 454 22.23 1.80 -23.16
C THR A 454 22.93 0.69 -23.93
N GLU A 455 23.41 -0.35 -23.25
CA GLU A 455 24.06 -1.49 -23.89
C GLU A 455 23.12 -2.13 -24.93
N ARG A 456 21.88 -2.44 -24.53
CA ARG A 456 20.89 -3.07 -25.42
C ARG A 456 20.48 -2.18 -26.59
N PHE A 457 20.36 -0.87 -26.36
CA PHE A 457 20.08 0.10 -27.39
C PHE A 457 21.20 0.15 -28.43
N LEU A 458 22.45 0.28 -27.99
CA LEU A 458 23.61 0.33 -28.87
C LEU A 458 23.78 -0.98 -29.67
N GLN A 459 23.54 -2.14 -29.06
CA GLN A 459 23.52 -3.44 -29.76
C GLN A 459 22.42 -3.50 -30.83
N THR A 460 21.23 -2.96 -30.54
CA THR A 460 20.11 -2.90 -31.47
C THR A 460 20.44 -2.01 -32.68
N VAL A 461 21.01 -0.83 -32.42
CA VAL A 461 21.46 0.10 -33.47
C VAL A 461 22.53 -0.55 -34.33
N THR A 462 23.57 -1.13 -33.70
CA THR A 462 24.66 -1.83 -34.38
C THR A 462 24.13 -2.90 -35.33
N SER A 463 23.23 -3.77 -34.84
CA SER A 463 22.65 -4.86 -35.63
C SER A 463 21.86 -4.36 -36.83
N LYS A 464 21.04 -3.30 -36.65
CA LYS A 464 20.25 -2.69 -37.72
C LYS A 464 21.12 -2.00 -38.77
N VAL A 465 22.11 -1.22 -38.33
CA VAL A 465 23.05 -0.51 -39.20
C VAL A 465 23.87 -1.51 -40.02
N LYS A 466 24.47 -2.51 -39.36
CA LYS A 466 25.24 -3.58 -40.02
C LYS A 466 24.42 -4.37 -41.03
N GLY A 467 23.18 -4.73 -40.66
CA GLY A 467 22.26 -5.45 -41.54
C GLY A 467 21.97 -4.69 -42.84
N THR A 468 21.75 -3.39 -42.72
CA THR A 468 21.47 -2.49 -43.85
C THR A 468 22.70 -2.23 -44.71
N LEU A 469 23.87 -2.09 -44.09
CA LEU A 469 25.11 -1.81 -44.80
C LEU A 469 25.66 -3.01 -45.61
N LYS A 470 25.28 -4.25 -45.28
CA LYS A 470 25.79 -5.49 -45.89
C LYS A 470 25.86 -5.50 -47.43
N ASN A 471 24.93 -4.85 -48.11
CA ASN A 471 24.92 -4.75 -49.58
C ASN A 471 24.83 -3.29 -50.09
N HIS A 472 25.01 -2.32 -49.19
CA HIS A 472 24.72 -0.93 -49.47
C HIS A 472 25.58 -0.37 -50.61
N PHE A 473 26.89 -0.59 -50.60
CA PHE A 473 27.79 -0.14 -51.68
C PHE A 473 27.67 -0.93 -52.98
N LYS A 474 27.06 -2.13 -52.95
CA LYS A 474 26.77 -2.89 -54.17
C LYS A 474 25.53 -2.37 -54.87
N LYS A 475 24.50 -2.03 -54.10
CA LYS A 475 23.19 -1.60 -54.61
C LYS A 475 23.09 -0.08 -54.78
N CYS A 476 23.90 0.69 -54.04
CA CYS A 476 23.76 2.14 -53.88
C CYS A 476 22.32 2.53 -53.52
N ASP A 477 21.73 1.83 -52.55
CA ASP A 477 20.34 2.03 -52.14
C ASP A 477 20.17 3.14 -51.08
N SER A 478 18.92 3.54 -50.82
CA SER A 478 18.56 4.53 -49.80
C SER A 478 18.35 3.92 -48.40
N GLY A 479 18.56 2.61 -48.23
CA GLY A 479 18.22 1.89 -46.99
C GLY A 479 18.93 2.46 -45.76
N PHE A 480 20.21 2.82 -45.92
CA PHE A 480 20.99 3.44 -44.87
C PHE A 480 20.44 4.81 -44.45
N GLY A 481 20.05 5.64 -45.41
CA GLY A 481 19.44 6.95 -45.14
C GLY A 481 18.12 6.85 -44.39
N HIS A 482 17.29 5.84 -44.68
CA HIS A 482 16.06 5.60 -43.92
C HIS A 482 16.33 5.25 -42.44
N ILE A 483 17.40 4.51 -42.14
CA ILE A 483 17.79 4.23 -40.75
C ILE A 483 18.29 5.49 -40.05
N LEU A 484 19.14 6.27 -40.71
CA LEU A 484 19.65 7.52 -40.14
C LEU A 484 18.52 8.50 -39.84
N GLU A 485 17.56 8.65 -40.75
CA GLU A 485 16.40 9.51 -40.53
C GLU A 485 15.53 8.98 -39.39
N SER A 486 15.33 7.66 -39.29
CA SER A 486 14.61 7.07 -38.15
C SER A 486 15.32 7.31 -36.82
N LEU A 487 16.65 7.25 -36.78
CA LEU A 487 17.45 7.58 -35.59
C LEU A 487 17.34 9.07 -35.25
N LYS A 488 17.45 9.94 -36.25
CA LYS A 488 17.27 11.38 -36.13
C LYS A 488 15.93 11.71 -35.47
N GLN A 489 14.83 11.19 -36.01
CA GLN A 489 13.49 11.44 -35.45
C GLN A 489 13.38 10.95 -34.01
N SER A 490 14.03 9.83 -33.68
CA SER A 490 14.04 9.28 -32.33
C SER A 490 14.81 10.16 -31.35
N PHE A 491 16.01 10.65 -31.71
CA PHE A 491 16.77 11.59 -30.89
C PHE A 491 16.11 12.97 -30.80
N LEU A 492 15.47 13.43 -31.88
CA LEU A 492 14.76 14.70 -31.87
C LEU A 492 13.48 14.64 -31.02
N ALA A 493 12.87 13.47 -30.88
CA ALA A 493 11.76 13.25 -29.95
C ALA A 493 12.22 13.15 -28.49
N PHE A 494 13.54 13.02 -28.24
CA PHE A 494 14.07 12.91 -26.89
C PHE A 494 13.90 14.23 -26.13
N GLY A 495 13.13 14.25 -25.05
CA GLY A 495 12.78 15.47 -24.31
C GLY A 495 13.92 16.05 -23.46
N LYS A 496 14.93 15.24 -23.10
CA LYS A 496 16.03 15.62 -22.19
C LYS A 496 17.36 15.82 -22.94
N LYS A 497 17.35 16.56 -24.06
CA LYS A 497 18.52 16.76 -24.95
C LYS A 497 19.71 17.52 -24.33
N GLN A 498 19.51 18.21 -23.22
CA GLN A 498 20.55 19.01 -22.55
C GLN A 498 21.26 18.21 -21.44
N THR A 499 21.27 16.88 -21.53
CA THR A 499 21.89 16.01 -20.52
C THR A 499 23.17 15.40 -21.07
N ASP A 500 24.17 15.23 -20.22
CA ASP A 500 25.43 14.57 -20.57
C ASP A 500 25.19 13.14 -21.08
N MET A 501 24.18 12.46 -20.53
CA MET A 501 23.74 11.14 -20.99
C MET A 501 23.26 11.16 -22.44
N TYR A 502 22.44 12.14 -22.83
CA TYR A 502 21.99 12.26 -24.22
C TYR A 502 23.16 12.53 -25.16
N GLU A 503 24.07 13.44 -24.80
CA GLU A 503 25.25 13.74 -25.62
C GLU A 503 26.12 12.48 -25.81
N ALA A 504 26.45 11.78 -24.72
CA ALA A 504 27.23 10.54 -24.76
C ALA A 504 26.55 9.46 -25.61
N LEU A 505 25.22 9.33 -25.51
CA LEU A 505 24.45 8.36 -26.29
C LEU A 505 24.51 8.66 -27.80
N VAL A 506 24.30 9.92 -28.19
CA VAL A 506 24.35 10.33 -29.61
C VAL A 506 25.77 10.17 -30.16
N GLN A 507 26.80 10.50 -29.38
CA GLN A 507 28.20 10.29 -29.77
C GLN A 507 28.52 8.80 -29.94
N ALA A 508 28.07 7.92 -29.03
CA ALA A 508 28.25 6.48 -29.15
C ALA A 508 27.56 5.91 -30.39
N VAL A 509 26.36 6.38 -30.71
CA VAL A 509 25.63 5.99 -31.92
C VAL A 509 26.34 6.47 -33.18
N ASN A 510 26.85 7.70 -33.19
CA ASN A 510 27.66 8.20 -34.30
C ASN A 510 28.90 7.32 -34.52
N ALA A 511 29.62 6.98 -33.43
CA ALA A 511 30.80 6.11 -33.50
C ALA A 511 30.47 4.71 -34.05
N ILE A 512 29.34 4.11 -33.65
CA ILE A 512 28.86 2.82 -34.19
C ILE A 512 28.55 2.95 -35.68
N VAL A 513 27.82 4.00 -36.07
CA VAL A 513 27.45 4.24 -37.47
C VAL A 513 28.69 4.38 -38.35
N ILE A 514 29.66 5.20 -37.91
CA ILE A 514 30.92 5.40 -38.63
C ILE A 514 31.71 4.09 -38.72
N THR A 515 31.88 3.38 -37.61
CA THR A 515 32.64 2.12 -37.56
C THR A 515 32.04 1.07 -38.51
N GLU A 516 30.73 0.84 -38.43
CA GLU A 516 30.05 -0.15 -39.28
C GLU A 516 30.04 0.29 -40.76
N TYR A 517 29.95 1.60 -41.04
CA TYR A 517 30.04 2.15 -42.39
C TYR A 517 31.42 1.89 -43.02
N VAL A 518 32.49 2.23 -42.30
CA VAL A 518 33.87 1.99 -42.75
C VAL A 518 34.14 0.49 -42.89
N GLN A 519 33.67 -0.34 -41.95
CA GLN A 519 33.75 -1.80 -42.04
C GLN A 519 33.08 -2.32 -43.32
N ALA A 520 31.86 -1.88 -43.62
CA ALA A 520 31.13 -2.29 -44.82
C ALA A 520 31.83 -1.80 -46.11
N LEU A 521 32.40 -0.60 -46.08
CA LEU A 521 33.14 -0.04 -47.21
C LEU A 521 34.38 -0.88 -47.52
N LEU A 522 35.19 -1.17 -46.50
CA LEU A 522 36.47 -1.90 -46.65
C LEU A 522 36.29 -3.39 -46.94
N THR A 523 35.14 -3.98 -46.59
CA THR A 523 34.82 -5.39 -46.85
C THR A 523 34.00 -5.62 -48.12
N THR A 524 33.63 -4.55 -48.84
CA THR A 524 32.90 -4.68 -50.10
C THR A 524 33.77 -5.41 -51.15
N PRO A 525 33.24 -6.43 -51.88
CA PRO A 525 34.03 -7.27 -52.79
C PRO A 525 34.78 -6.50 -53.89
N ARG A 526 36.03 -6.91 -54.11
CA ARG A 526 37.03 -6.22 -54.95
C ARG A 526 36.96 -6.60 -56.43
N LYS A 527 36.44 -5.68 -57.24
CA LYS A 527 36.82 -5.22 -58.60
C LYS A 527 35.60 -4.54 -59.25
N PRO A 528 35.08 -3.45 -58.68
CA PRO A 528 34.04 -2.66 -59.33
C PRO A 528 34.54 -2.13 -60.68
N SER A 529 33.66 -2.12 -61.68
CA SER A 529 33.89 -1.39 -62.93
C SER A 529 34.12 0.10 -62.62
N SER A 530 34.76 0.84 -63.52
CA SER A 530 34.95 2.31 -63.34
C SER A 530 33.64 3.05 -63.08
N VAL A 531 32.56 2.63 -63.75
CA VAL A 531 31.21 3.15 -63.52
C VAL A 531 30.74 2.86 -62.10
N GLN A 532 30.96 1.64 -61.59
CA GLN A 532 30.58 1.30 -60.22
C GLN A 532 31.45 2.02 -59.17
N ARG A 533 32.74 2.26 -59.44
CA ARG A 533 33.62 3.04 -58.55
C ARG A 533 33.09 4.46 -58.36
N ARG A 534 32.79 5.16 -59.47
CA ARG A 534 32.21 6.51 -59.41
C ARG A 534 30.88 6.53 -58.66
N LYS A 535 30.00 5.55 -58.88
CA LYS A 535 28.74 5.42 -58.12
C LYS A 535 28.97 5.25 -56.62
N VAL A 536 29.94 4.41 -56.24
CA VAL A 536 30.29 4.20 -54.82
C VAL A 536 30.86 5.46 -54.20
N VAL A 537 31.78 6.17 -54.86
CA VAL A 537 32.35 7.43 -54.34
C VAL A 537 31.28 8.49 -54.15
N ASN A 538 30.43 8.72 -55.16
CA ASN A 538 29.30 9.65 -55.04
C ASN A 538 28.36 9.26 -53.89
N LYS A 539 28.18 7.95 -53.66
CA LYS A 539 27.35 7.45 -52.57
C LYS A 539 27.99 7.72 -51.21
N ILE A 540 29.31 7.55 -51.09
CA ILE A 540 30.06 7.91 -49.87
C ILE A 540 29.90 9.39 -49.55
N GLU A 541 30.01 10.27 -50.55
CA GLU A 541 29.81 11.71 -50.36
C GLU A 541 28.37 12.06 -49.92
N GLU A 542 27.36 11.41 -50.51
CA GLU A 542 25.96 11.59 -50.13
C GLU A 542 25.72 11.16 -48.68
N ASP A 543 26.14 9.95 -48.32
CA ASP A 543 25.93 9.40 -46.99
C ASP A 543 26.72 10.17 -45.93
N HIS A 544 27.96 10.58 -46.24
CA HIS A 544 28.79 11.39 -45.35
C HIS A 544 28.13 12.73 -45.04
N ARG A 545 27.64 13.44 -46.06
CA ARG A 545 26.88 14.69 -45.87
C ARG A 545 25.64 14.48 -45.01
N MET A 546 24.92 13.36 -45.22
CA MET A 546 23.74 13.02 -44.45
C MET A 546 24.07 12.73 -42.98
N MET A 547 25.08 11.91 -42.71
CA MET A 547 25.55 11.62 -41.35
C MET A 547 25.95 12.91 -40.63
N GLN A 548 26.78 13.73 -41.27
CA GLN A 548 27.24 15.01 -40.71
C GLN A 548 26.07 15.95 -40.40
N ALA A 549 25.11 16.08 -41.31
CA ALA A 549 23.92 16.91 -41.08
C ALA A 549 23.11 16.42 -39.88
N ILE A 550 22.83 15.12 -39.80
CA ILE A 550 21.97 14.52 -38.77
C ILE A 550 22.62 14.60 -37.39
N PHE A 551 23.88 14.18 -37.25
CA PHE A 551 24.53 14.15 -35.94
C PHE A 551 24.88 15.55 -35.44
N LYS A 552 25.22 16.49 -36.33
CA LYS A 552 25.38 17.90 -35.96
C LYS A 552 24.07 18.52 -35.49
N GLU A 553 22.95 18.18 -36.13
CA GLU A 553 21.62 18.62 -35.68
C GLU A 553 21.24 18.02 -34.32
N CYS A 554 21.59 16.74 -34.07
CA CYS A 554 21.26 16.07 -32.81
C CYS A 554 22.13 16.53 -31.63
N LEU A 555 23.42 16.79 -31.85
CA LEU A 555 24.39 17.21 -30.81
C LEU A 555 24.40 18.73 -30.58
N GLY A 556 23.99 19.52 -31.59
CA GLY A 556 24.04 20.97 -31.53
C GLY A 556 25.45 21.54 -31.70
N PRO A 557 25.60 22.88 -31.59
CA PRO A 557 26.85 23.59 -31.89
C PRO A 557 27.95 23.45 -30.84
N ALA A 558 27.63 22.93 -29.64
CA ALA A 558 28.57 22.79 -28.53
C ALA A 558 29.43 21.51 -28.60
N ALA A 559 29.12 20.59 -29.51
CA ALA A 559 29.84 19.34 -29.63
C ALA A 559 31.28 19.55 -30.09
N GLY A 560 32.23 18.91 -29.39
CA GLY A 560 33.63 18.89 -29.79
C GLY A 560 33.82 18.25 -31.18
N PRO A 561 34.97 18.51 -31.84
CA PRO A 561 35.27 17.89 -33.13
C PRO A 561 35.36 16.37 -32.97
N LEU A 562 34.50 15.65 -33.69
CA LEU A 562 34.52 14.19 -33.80
C LEU A 562 35.50 13.78 -34.89
N LYS A 563 36.25 12.68 -34.67
CA LYS A 563 37.12 12.08 -35.70
C LYS A 563 36.27 11.70 -36.92
N ASP A 564 36.75 12.04 -38.12
CA ASP A 564 36.00 11.82 -39.37
C ASP A 564 36.79 10.99 -40.39
N PRO A 565 36.85 9.66 -40.20
CA PRO A 565 37.56 8.75 -41.08
C PRO A 565 36.96 8.71 -42.49
N ILE A 566 35.68 9.02 -42.65
CA ILE A 566 35.00 8.98 -43.96
C ILE A 566 35.47 10.16 -44.81
N LYS A 567 35.57 11.36 -44.22
CA LYS A 567 36.14 12.53 -44.88
C LYS A 567 37.59 12.29 -45.29
N ALA A 568 38.41 11.74 -44.39
CA ALA A 568 39.79 11.35 -44.68
C ALA A 568 39.88 10.37 -45.88
N ILE A 569 39.03 9.35 -45.91
CA ILE A 569 38.96 8.39 -47.03
C ILE A 569 38.53 9.09 -48.33
N LEU A 570 37.55 9.99 -48.28
CA LEU A 570 37.10 10.76 -49.45
C LEU A 570 38.21 11.65 -50.01
N GLU A 571 38.91 12.41 -49.15
CA GLU A 571 40.03 13.26 -49.55
C GLU A 571 41.14 12.45 -50.24
N LEU A 572 41.46 11.27 -49.70
CA LEU A 572 42.43 10.36 -50.32
C LEU A 572 41.96 9.84 -51.69
N ILE A 573 40.70 9.43 -51.83
CA ILE A 573 40.18 8.91 -53.12
C ILE A 573 40.07 10.02 -54.17
N GLN A 574 39.72 11.24 -53.76
CA GLN A 574 39.46 12.38 -54.66
C GLN A 574 40.72 13.15 -55.08
N ALA A 575 41.85 12.99 -54.39
CA ALA A 575 43.12 13.62 -54.75
C ALA A 575 43.49 13.44 -56.24
N SER A 576 44.00 14.48 -56.90
CA SER A 576 44.17 14.52 -58.37
C SER A 576 45.13 13.48 -58.92
N ASP A 577 46.23 13.23 -58.22
CA ASP A 577 47.38 12.44 -58.65
C ASP A 577 48.03 11.71 -57.45
N ALA A 578 49.07 10.91 -57.73
CA ALA A 578 49.76 10.10 -56.73
C ALA A 578 50.44 10.95 -55.64
N GLU A 579 51.00 12.11 -56.00
CA GLU A 579 51.65 13.02 -55.06
C GLU A 579 50.62 13.67 -54.11
N GLY A 580 49.47 14.10 -54.64
CA GLY A 580 48.34 14.56 -53.84
C GLY A 580 47.79 13.48 -52.90
N MET A 581 47.76 12.21 -53.34
CA MET A 581 47.38 11.08 -52.49
C MET A 581 48.38 10.84 -51.36
N GLU A 582 49.68 11.00 -51.61
CA GLU A 582 50.72 10.88 -50.59
C GLU A 582 50.59 12.01 -49.54
N ILE A 583 50.34 13.24 -49.98
CA ILE A 583 50.07 14.39 -49.10
C ILE A 583 48.82 14.15 -48.25
N ALA A 584 47.75 13.61 -48.82
CA ALA A 584 46.52 13.28 -48.10
C ALA A 584 46.69 12.10 -47.14
N LEU A 585 47.60 11.17 -47.43
CA LEU A 585 47.84 9.98 -46.59
C LEU A 585 48.51 10.34 -45.27
N LEU A 586 49.46 11.28 -45.24
CA LEU A 586 50.23 11.59 -44.03
C LEU A 586 49.37 12.07 -42.85
N PRO A 587 48.41 13.01 -43.00
CA PRO A 587 47.48 13.37 -41.93
C PRO A 587 46.64 12.20 -41.43
N ILE A 588 46.21 11.30 -42.33
CA ILE A 588 45.40 10.12 -41.98
C ILE A 588 46.19 9.17 -41.08
N LEU A 589 47.48 8.94 -41.39
CA LEU A 589 48.34 8.10 -40.54
C LEU A 589 48.59 8.70 -39.16
N LYS A 590 48.55 10.03 -39.05
CA LYS A 590 48.67 10.72 -37.77
C LYS A 590 47.37 10.63 -36.95
N GLU A 591 46.21 10.75 -37.61
CA GLU A 591 44.90 10.73 -36.94
C GLU A 591 44.42 9.30 -36.61
N PHE A 592 44.82 8.32 -37.44
CA PHE A 592 44.45 6.91 -37.35
C PHE A 592 45.71 6.00 -37.43
N PRO A 593 46.57 6.00 -36.39
CA PRO A 593 47.80 5.20 -36.37
C PRO A 593 47.54 3.68 -36.45
N GLU A 594 46.34 3.23 -36.11
CA GLU A 594 45.93 1.82 -36.16
C GLU A 594 45.56 1.32 -37.57
N LEU A 595 45.61 2.19 -38.58
CA LEU A 595 45.30 1.84 -39.96
C LEU A 595 46.32 0.83 -40.49
N ARG A 596 45.85 -0.27 -41.10
CA ARG A 596 46.70 -1.33 -41.65
C ARG A 596 46.80 -1.25 -43.17
N LYS A 597 47.85 -1.84 -43.72
CA LYS A 597 48.10 -1.89 -45.18
C LYS A 597 46.92 -2.47 -45.96
N GLU A 598 46.19 -3.42 -45.39
CA GLU A 598 45.00 -4.03 -46.00
C GLU A 598 43.84 -3.04 -46.14
N HIS A 599 43.71 -2.10 -45.18
CA HIS A 599 42.69 -1.05 -45.19
C HIS A 599 43.01 -0.06 -46.31
N LEU A 600 44.25 0.45 -46.35
CA LEU A 600 44.70 1.35 -47.43
C LEU A 600 44.52 0.68 -48.79
N SER A 601 44.94 -0.58 -48.92
CA SER A 601 44.76 -1.34 -50.17
C SER A 601 43.28 -1.49 -50.58
N ALA A 602 42.32 -1.54 -49.63
CA ALA A 602 40.90 -1.56 -49.94
C ALA A 602 40.41 -0.20 -50.45
N VAL A 603 40.83 0.89 -49.81
CA VAL A 603 40.50 2.27 -50.22
C VAL A 603 41.04 2.56 -51.62
N LEU A 604 42.29 2.18 -51.91
CA LEU A 604 42.90 2.36 -53.23
C LEU A 604 42.19 1.58 -54.36
N ASP A 605 41.38 0.56 -54.03
CA ASP A 605 40.58 -0.16 -55.05
C ASP A 605 39.35 0.64 -55.52
N LEU A 606 38.99 1.72 -54.83
CA LEU A 606 37.90 2.63 -55.18
C LEU A 606 38.36 3.77 -56.10
N LYS A 607 39.68 4.00 -56.23
CA LYS A 607 40.24 5.03 -57.10
C LYS A 607 39.93 4.72 -58.57
N ASP A 608 39.47 5.72 -59.31
CA ASP A 608 39.02 5.54 -60.71
C ASP A 608 40.21 5.24 -61.64
N SER A 609 41.32 5.98 -61.49
CA SER A 609 42.58 5.79 -62.21
C SER A 609 43.77 5.81 -61.26
N LEU A 610 44.45 4.67 -61.08
CA LEU A 610 45.69 4.56 -60.33
C LEU A 610 46.63 3.56 -61.04
N GLY A 611 47.84 4.01 -61.39
CA GLY A 611 48.87 3.15 -61.98
C GLY A 611 49.35 2.06 -61.02
N ARG A 612 49.90 0.96 -61.55
CA ARG A 612 50.51 -0.08 -60.69
C ARG A 612 51.73 0.43 -59.92
N GLU A 613 52.52 1.29 -60.57
CA GLU A 613 53.70 1.92 -60.00
C GLU A 613 53.29 2.90 -58.88
N ASP A 614 52.36 3.82 -59.16
CA ASP A 614 51.80 4.76 -58.17
C ASP A 614 51.21 4.04 -56.96
N ARG A 615 50.46 2.95 -57.19
CA ARG A 615 49.91 2.14 -56.09
C ARG A 615 51.01 1.54 -55.22
N THR A 616 52.09 1.07 -55.83
CA THR A 616 53.21 0.47 -55.11
C THR A 616 53.98 1.53 -54.32
N ALA A 617 54.17 2.72 -54.91
CA ALA A 617 54.76 3.87 -54.23
C ALA A 617 53.94 4.30 -53.02
N LEU A 618 52.62 4.43 -53.14
CA LEU A 618 51.74 4.79 -52.02
C LEU A 618 51.74 3.74 -50.89
N LEU A 619 51.76 2.45 -51.24
CA LEU A 619 51.86 1.40 -50.23
C LEU A 619 53.23 1.35 -49.54
N LYS A 620 54.28 1.79 -50.23
CA LYS A 620 55.62 1.94 -49.64
C LYS A 620 55.69 3.18 -48.75
N ALA A 621 55.18 4.32 -49.21
CA ALA A 621 55.07 5.54 -48.41
C ALA A 621 54.27 5.30 -47.12
N PHE A 622 53.23 4.47 -47.19
CA PHE A 622 52.53 3.98 -46.01
C PHE A 622 53.45 3.24 -45.04
N GLU A 623 54.21 2.23 -45.51
CA GLU A 623 55.14 1.47 -44.66
C GLU A 623 56.23 2.34 -44.04
N ASP A 624 56.76 3.30 -44.80
CA ASP A 624 57.82 4.20 -44.36
C ASP A 624 57.34 5.22 -43.30
N ASN A 625 56.03 5.49 -43.22
CA ASN A 625 55.45 6.51 -42.34
C ASN A 625 54.54 5.95 -41.23
N CYS A 626 54.20 4.66 -41.25
CA CYS A 626 53.41 4.03 -40.19
C CYS A 626 54.20 3.92 -38.89
N ARG A 627 53.56 4.21 -37.76
CA ARG A 627 54.11 4.01 -36.42
C ARG A 627 53.44 2.81 -35.75
N GLU A 628 54.18 2.02 -34.99
CA GLU A 628 53.59 0.99 -34.13
C GLU A 628 52.77 1.67 -33.02
N SER A 629 51.52 1.22 -32.79
CA SER A 629 50.65 1.86 -31.81
C SER A 629 50.99 1.42 -30.39
N GLU A 630 51.34 2.40 -29.54
CA GLU A 630 51.39 2.19 -28.09
C GLU A 630 49.99 2.40 -27.49
N THR A 631 49.32 1.29 -27.21
CA THR A 631 48.19 1.11 -26.27
C THR A 631 47.36 2.37 -25.91
N GLU A 632 46.45 2.79 -26.79
CA GLU A 632 45.32 3.68 -26.42
C GLU A 632 43.99 2.95 -26.59
N ALA A 633 43.04 3.22 -25.69
CA ALA A 633 41.66 2.78 -25.82
C ALA A 633 40.94 3.67 -26.86
N ASN A 634 40.08 3.05 -27.70
CA ASN A 634 39.31 3.65 -28.80
C ASN A 634 40.04 3.81 -30.15
N LEU A 635 40.66 2.74 -30.64
CA LEU A 635 41.27 2.66 -31.98
C LEU A 635 40.24 2.15 -33.01
N LEU A 636 39.76 3.03 -33.89
CA LEU A 636 38.68 2.76 -34.86
C LEU A 636 39.02 1.59 -35.80
N PHE A 637 40.20 1.59 -36.42
CA PHE A 637 40.56 0.52 -37.37
C PHE A 637 41.14 -0.74 -36.71
N ALA A 638 41.35 -0.76 -35.39
CA ALA A 638 41.90 -1.93 -34.71
C ALA A 638 40.96 -3.15 -34.89
N ASP A 639 39.65 -2.93 -34.69
CA ASP A 639 38.61 -3.97 -34.74
C ASP A 639 38.05 -4.23 -36.17
N ILE A 640 38.50 -3.47 -37.18
CA ILE A 640 37.99 -3.55 -38.56
C ILE A 640 38.72 -4.64 -39.36
N GLU A 641 38.21 -5.87 -39.40
CA GLU A 641 38.87 -6.94 -40.16
C GLU A 641 38.69 -6.79 -41.69
N VAL A 642 39.81 -6.74 -42.42
CA VAL A 642 39.85 -6.75 -43.89
C VAL A 642 40.66 -7.94 -44.39
N LYS A 643 40.05 -8.79 -45.23
CA LYS A 643 40.76 -9.96 -45.77
C LYS A 643 41.92 -9.53 -46.69
N PRO A 644 43.15 -10.04 -46.48
CA PRO A 644 44.29 -9.74 -47.33
C PRO A 644 44.08 -10.31 -48.74
N ARG A 645 44.67 -9.65 -49.76
CA ARG A 645 44.71 -10.19 -51.11
C ARG A 645 45.53 -11.48 -51.08
N LYS A 646 44.91 -12.63 -51.34
CA LYS A 646 45.64 -13.77 -51.87
C LYS A 646 46.10 -13.39 -53.27
N TYR A 647 47.33 -12.92 -53.40
CA TYR A 647 48.01 -12.91 -54.69
C TYR A 647 48.12 -14.38 -55.10
N GLY A 648 47.17 -14.86 -55.89
CA GLY A 648 47.38 -16.06 -56.66
C GLY A 648 48.56 -15.76 -57.57
N LEU A 649 49.73 -16.31 -57.24
CA LEU A 649 50.75 -16.60 -58.23
C LEU A 649 50.03 -17.40 -59.32
N CYS A 650 49.65 -16.74 -60.40
CA CYS A 650 49.32 -17.41 -61.64
C CYS A 650 50.64 -17.97 -62.15
N GLY A 651 51.03 -19.13 -61.60
CA GLY A 651 52.07 -19.98 -62.15
C GLY A 651 51.52 -20.73 -63.34
N CYS A 652 51.14 -20.03 -64.41
CA CYS A 652 51.08 -20.65 -65.73
C CYS A 652 52.49 -20.61 -66.31
N LEU A 653 53.35 -21.49 -65.79
CA LEU A 653 54.48 -22.04 -66.52
C LEU A 653 54.03 -23.42 -66.98
N CYS A 654 53.49 -23.50 -68.20
CA CYS A 654 53.43 -24.73 -69.00
C CYS A 654 53.56 -24.31 -70.47
N CYS A 655 54.42 -25.07 -71.15
CA CYS A 655 54.96 -24.92 -72.49
C CYS A 655 53.94 -24.69 -73.61
#